data_AF-A0A2D6A4V5-F1
#
_entry.id   AF-A0A2D6A4V5-F1
#
_cell.length_a   1.000
_cell.length_b   1.000
_cell.length_c   1.000
_cell.angle_alpha   90.00
_cell.angle_beta   90.00
_cell.angle_gamma   90.00
#
_symmetry.space_group_name_H-M   'P 1'
#
loop_
_entity.id
_entity.type
_entity.pdbx_description
1 polymer ?
#
loop_
_entity_poly.entity_id
_entity_poly.type
_entity_poly.pdbx_seq_one_letter_code
_entity_poly.pdbx_strand_id
1 'polypeptide(L)'
;MRSSRLLPVVIAVLVAASIAAGQESYVRYRIEAPETSTIATVLMQPHRSGGPVPLNWTGLPLPGLIAKSGLYVPPGVWSDWYALPAAPMWGTIDLAFRGAEPIETVRARLQVAAPLPEERFVLAELEASSETGSKVGFMLPPSPLSSPAQIESVQAGLARRRRVAESVAVPERDRPKKLAFSPSGILADPTIKDSQRKELDTCRLLGFNTIATEIPLPAEDFSYREVSLPGRDVEADRRALAAYRERFAGEPPPIVKAMLFDEPGYYSGFGPIWQETGVRGFRDFLAERGVDPKLFDAGSFEEVDYIASGQAVAADAPVARRRLWYWSSRYRHYACALYFKRLSETSHETFPDAKTTVNFSDHTIIIGDGGMVAGRGPDFFMFGRIGALDMYFSEDWIFSELSSWGNGLWQRVSYIAELLRAAGRYHHRPHPVLGMHVIPNGYDPLGSGTDRTVGARVNLLLGRGVKHFSFFTYGPTARGTHDFWGDNAPGMRGTADAIGLVGKPEIEPFVYEGQPAPPQACLLFGTTAEYWQAANGTEASNQEKQYTYLMVQQEQIPLDIIDTFDLDRFIKDYRAALFVDWNIRRASAGALRKWVEAGGVLLLWPNAASRDEYNDPLEIFAGTTDAGTHAVGQGRVVRLAEPHGLRWWERTRKASVDAGSPWPIAFDAEHRSAVIGVLKRAGVTPPVTVSADAVVANALVSERGVAVPLVNLRGLHARNAITYDDVRVTLTNGTGIRRAYTSRHGTLRIQRDGQKVTVVMPLEATDIVVFAR
;
A
#
# COMPACT_ATOMS: atom_id res chain seq x y z
N MET A 1 54.51 23.87 14.44
CA MET A 1 53.03 24.02 14.44
C MET A 1 52.41 23.72 13.06
N ARG A 2 52.53 22.50 12.52
CA ARG A 2 51.83 22.07 11.28
C ARG A 2 51.21 20.66 11.37
N SER A 3 51.22 19.99 12.54
CA SER A 3 50.81 18.58 12.68
C SER A 3 49.33 18.35 13.04
N SER A 4 48.57 19.36 13.49
CA SER A 4 47.19 19.15 13.94
C SER A 4 46.14 19.06 12.82
N ARG A 5 46.48 19.45 11.58
CA ARG A 5 45.56 19.38 10.41
C ARG A 5 45.70 18.09 9.59
N LEU A 6 46.79 17.32 9.76
CA LEU A 6 47.03 16.08 9.01
C LEU A 6 46.32 14.87 9.63
N LEU A 7 46.21 14.83 10.96
CA LEU A 7 45.62 13.70 11.67
C LEU A 7 44.13 13.44 11.30
N PRO A 8 43.25 14.46 11.19
CA PRO A 8 41.86 14.23 10.76
C PRO A 8 41.76 13.73 9.32
N VAL A 9 42.66 14.17 8.43
CA VAL A 9 42.67 13.77 7.02
C VAL A 9 43.16 12.33 6.88
N VAL A 10 44.22 11.94 7.60
CA VAL A 10 44.72 10.56 7.61
C VAL A 10 43.68 9.60 8.17
N ILE A 11 42.99 9.97 9.26
CA ILE A 11 41.89 9.17 9.83
C ILE A 11 40.74 9.04 8.83
N ALA A 12 40.34 10.13 8.16
CA ALA A 12 39.30 10.07 7.13
C ALA A 12 39.67 9.14 5.97
N VAL A 13 40.93 9.14 5.53
CA VAL A 13 41.44 8.24 4.49
C VAL A 13 41.45 6.78 4.95
N LEU A 14 41.86 6.51 6.19
CA LEU A 14 41.86 5.16 6.76
C LEU A 14 40.44 4.60 6.98
N VAL A 15 39.50 5.44 7.42
CA VAL A 15 38.09 5.08 7.51
C VAL A 15 37.51 4.82 6.12
N ALA A 16 37.82 5.66 5.12
CA ALA A 16 37.40 5.44 3.73
C ALA A 16 37.98 4.15 3.14
N ALA A 17 39.24 3.83 3.44
CA ALA A 17 39.88 2.57 3.04
C ALA A 17 39.23 1.37 3.73
N SER A 18 38.87 1.49 5.00
CA SER A 18 38.17 0.45 5.76
C SER A 18 36.76 0.19 5.21
N ILE A 19 36.05 1.25 4.81
CA ILE A 19 34.76 1.15 4.10
C ILE A 19 34.94 0.42 2.76
N ALA A 20 35.94 0.82 1.95
CA ALA A 20 36.22 0.21 0.65
C ALA A 20 36.64 -1.27 0.76
N ALA A 21 37.30 -1.64 1.87
CA ALA A 21 37.71 -3.01 2.16
C ALA A 21 36.63 -3.86 2.85
N GLY A 22 35.42 -3.32 3.07
CA GLY A 22 34.30 -4.04 3.69
C GLY A 22 34.55 -4.44 5.15
N GLN A 23 35.38 -3.69 5.88
CA GLN A 23 35.76 -4.05 7.23
C GLN A 23 34.62 -3.82 8.25
N GLU A 24 34.57 -4.68 9.26
CA GLU A 24 33.54 -4.69 10.31
C GLU A 24 33.68 -3.47 11.26
N SER A 25 32.56 -2.89 11.68
CA SER A 25 32.55 -1.91 12.78
C SER A 25 32.58 -2.61 14.13
N TYR A 26 32.95 -1.90 15.19
CA TYR A 26 32.99 -2.47 16.54
C TYR A 26 32.20 -1.63 17.52
N VAL A 27 31.64 -2.27 18.53
CA VAL A 27 31.02 -1.58 19.66
C VAL A 27 31.51 -2.09 21.00
N ARG A 28 31.50 -1.23 22.00
CA ARG A 28 31.63 -1.59 23.41
C ARG A 28 30.76 -0.69 24.26
N TYR A 29 30.47 -1.10 25.49
CA TYR A 29 29.60 -0.35 26.38
C TYR A 29 30.15 -0.30 27.80
N ARG A 30 29.72 0.70 28.56
CA ARG A 30 30.07 0.88 29.98
C ARG A 30 28.81 1.23 30.76
N ILE A 31 28.63 0.57 31.91
CA ILE A 31 27.51 0.87 32.83
C ILE A 31 27.99 1.95 33.81
N GLU A 32 27.34 3.09 33.85
CA GLU A 32 27.68 4.21 34.75
C GLU A 32 26.89 4.15 36.06
N ALA A 33 25.65 3.66 36.01
CA ALA A 33 24.78 3.49 37.18
C ALA A 33 23.74 2.39 36.89
N PRO A 34 23.29 1.62 37.90
CA PRO A 34 23.64 1.71 39.32
C PRO A 34 25.03 1.15 39.64
N GLU A 35 25.61 1.56 40.77
CA GLU A 35 26.95 1.10 41.23
C GLU A 35 26.94 -0.37 41.72
N THR A 36 25.76 -1.00 41.80
CA THR A 36 25.59 -2.39 42.23
C THR A 36 25.86 -3.39 41.09
N SER A 37 26.23 -4.62 41.46
CA SER A 37 26.50 -5.70 40.48
C SER A 37 25.28 -5.95 39.58
N THR A 38 25.42 -5.58 38.31
CA THR A 38 24.35 -5.62 37.32
C THR A 38 24.80 -6.41 36.09
N ILE A 39 23.98 -7.35 35.63
CA ILE A 39 24.22 -8.06 34.36
C ILE A 39 23.57 -7.25 33.25
N ALA A 40 24.33 -6.93 32.20
CA ALA A 40 23.76 -6.41 30.96
C ALA A 40 23.60 -7.54 29.93
N THR A 41 22.39 -7.75 29.43
CA THR A 41 22.18 -8.54 28.22
C THR A 41 22.19 -7.58 27.04
N VAL A 42 23.15 -7.77 26.13
CA VAL A 42 23.17 -7.03 24.87
C VAL A 42 22.27 -7.77 23.89
N LEU A 43 21.20 -7.11 23.48
CA LEU A 43 20.31 -7.56 22.42
C LEU A 43 20.56 -6.67 21.22
N MET A 44 21.08 -7.24 20.14
CA MET A 44 21.10 -6.53 18.86
C MET A 44 19.94 -7.01 18.00
N GLN A 45 19.11 -6.06 17.56
CA GLN A 45 18.06 -6.30 16.58
C GLN A 45 18.54 -5.79 15.22
N PRO A 46 19.17 -6.62 14.37
CA PRO A 46 19.48 -6.21 13.01
C PRO A 46 18.18 -6.17 12.19
N HIS A 47 17.97 -5.08 11.48
CA HIS A 47 16.89 -4.99 10.50
C HIS A 47 17.51 -5.20 9.11
N ARG A 48 17.49 -6.45 8.63
CA ARG A 48 17.81 -6.80 7.23
C ARG A 48 16.54 -7.33 6.56
N SER A 49 16.39 -7.10 5.26
CA SER A 49 15.44 -7.83 4.42
C SER A 49 15.81 -9.33 4.45
N GLY A 50 15.06 -10.13 5.22
CA GLY A 50 15.38 -11.54 5.51
C GLY A 50 14.99 -12.04 6.89
N GLY A 51 14.46 -11.17 7.76
CA GLY A 51 13.92 -11.52 9.07
C GLY A 51 14.91 -11.33 10.23
N PRO A 52 14.42 -11.17 11.47
CA PRO A 52 15.27 -10.97 12.63
C PRO A 52 15.93 -12.30 13.01
N VAL A 53 17.25 -12.39 12.84
CA VAL A 53 18.06 -13.33 13.65
C VAL A 53 18.68 -12.48 14.75
N PRO A 54 18.16 -12.52 16.00
CA PRO A 54 18.79 -11.82 17.11
C PRO A 54 20.21 -12.35 17.26
N LEU A 55 21.20 -11.48 17.15
CA LEU A 55 22.55 -11.81 17.58
C LEU A 55 22.60 -11.59 19.09
N ASN A 56 22.51 -12.69 19.84
CA ASN A 56 22.77 -12.68 21.27
C ASN A 56 24.27 -12.84 21.49
N TRP A 57 24.93 -11.79 21.98
CA TRP A 57 26.31 -11.92 22.46
C TRP A 57 26.28 -12.65 23.81
N THR A 58 26.74 -13.90 23.83
CA THR A 58 26.85 -14.70 25.06
C THR A 58 28.08 -14.26 25.85
N GLY A 59 27.90 -13.99 27.14
CA GLY A 59 28.97 -13.55 28.02
C GLY A 59 29.47 -14.57 29.03
N LEU A 60 30.51 -14.16 29.76
CA LEU A 60 31.14 -14.93 30.83
C LEU A 60 30.20 -15.08 32.05
N PRO A 61 30.22 -16.23 32.74
CA PRO A 61 29.40 -16.47 33.92
C PRO A 61 29.78 -15.56 35.08
N LEU A 62 28.78 -15.15 35.87
CA LEU A 62 29.00 -14.48 37.16
C LEU A 62 29.60 -15.48 38.17
N PRO A 63 30.61 -15.10 38.97
CA PRO A 63 31.00 -15.89 40.13
C PRO A 63 29.79 -16.04 41.09
N GLY A 64 29.22 -17.25 41.18
CA GLY A 64 28.09 -17.56 42.08
C GLY A 64 26.68 -17.51 41.46
N LEU A 65 26.52 -17.18 40.17
CA LEU A 65 25.22 -17.18 39.47
C LEU A 65 25.34 -17.80 38.07
N ILE A 66 24.73 -18.98 37.87
CA ILE A 66 24.65 -19.63 36.56
C ILE A 66 23.57 -18.93 35.73
N ALA A 67 23.94 -17.86 35.01
CA ALA A 67 23.06 -17.28 34.00
C ALA A 67 23.32 -17.95 32.64
N LYS A 68 22.28 -18.54 32.02
CA LYS A 68 22.35 -19.17 30.69
C LYS A 68 22.46 -18.17 29.51
N SER A 69 22.44 -16.85 29.77
CA SER A 69 22.56 -15.79 28.75
C SER A 69 22.79 -14.41 29.41
N GLY A 70 23.77 -13.64 28.92
CA GLY A 70 24.07 -12.26 29.37
C GLY A 70 25.58 -11.97 29.47
N LEU A 71 25.99 -10.71 29.34
CA LEU A 71 27.37 -10.23 29.49
C LEU A 71 27.51 -9.44 30.80
N TYR A 72 28.17 -10.03 31.79
CA TYR A 72 28.51 -9.28 33.01
C TYR A 72 29.64 -8.29 32.72
N VAL A 73 29.41 -7.01 33.04
CA VAL A 73 30.40 -5.94 32.96
C VAL A 73 30.32 -5.17 34.27
N PRO A 74 31.39 -5.09 35.08
CA PRO A 74 31.36 -4.30 36.31
C PRO A 74 30.99 -2.84 36.03
N PRO A 75 30.21 -2.17 36.91
CA PRO A 75 29.98 -0.73 36.80
C PRO A 75 31.30 0.04 36.70
N GLY A 76 31.32 1.07 35.85
CA GLY A 76 32.51 1.89 35.55
C GLY A 76 33.54 1.24 34.63
N VAL A 77 33.36 -0.01 34.21
CA VAL A 77 34.29 -0.74 33.33
C VAL A 77 33.72 -0.85 31.91
N TRP A 78 34.57 -0.63 30.90
CA TRP A 78 34.22 -0.90 29.51
C TRP A 78 34.21 -2.40 29.23
N SER A 79 33.20 -2.86 28.51
CA SER A 79 33.20 -4.20 27.94
C SER A 79 34.29 -4.37 26.86
N ASP A 80 34.56 -5.61 26.50
CA ASP A 80 35.36 -5.93 25.31
C ASP A 80 34.72 -5.34 24.03
N TRP A 81 35.52 -5.24 22.97
CA TRP A 81 35.00 -4.84 21.66
C TRP A 81 34.27 -6.00 20.98
N TYR A 82 33.04 -5.75 20.56
CA TYR A 82 32.20 -6.68 19.80
C TYR A 82 32.13 -6.24 18.35
N ALA A 83 32.37 -7.16 17.41
CA ALA A 83 32.18 -6.89 16.00
C ALA A 83 30.69 -6.77 15.66
N LEU A 84 30.38 -5.75 14.88
CA LEU A 84 29.08 -5.54 14.25
C LEU A 84 29.03 -6.30 12.92
N PRO A 85 27.89 -6.89 12.54
CA PRO A 85 27.74 -7.50 11.21
C PRO A 85 28.10 -6.54 10.08
N ALA A 86 28.56 -7.10 8.96
CA ALA A 86 28.87 -6.32 7.76
C ALA A 86 27.67 -5.46 7.30
N ALA A 87 27.95 -4.27 6.77
CA ALA A 87 26.94 -3.41 6.18
C ALA A 87 26.33 -4.03 4.90
N PRO A 88 25.09 -3.69 4.52
CA PRO A 88 24.16 -2.83 5.26
C PRO A 88 23.58 -3.55 6.48
N MET A 89 23.64 -2.86 7.61
CA MET A 89 23.02 -3.28 8.86
C MET A 89 22.65 -2.01 9.62
N TRP A 90 21.35 -1.78 9.77
CA TRP A 90 20.82 -0.85 10.76
C TRP A 90 20.16 -1.65 11.87
N GLY A 91 20.10 -1.11 13.07
CA GLY A 91 19.78 -1.91 14.25
C GLY A 91 19.56 -1.09 15.50
N THR A 92 18.97 -1.74 16.49
CA THR A 92 19.02 -1.25 17.87
C THR A 92 19.88 -2.16 18.72
N ILE A 93 20.80 -1.54 19.45
CA ILE A 93 21.52 -2.16 20.55
C ILE A 93 20.78 -1.84 21.83
N ASP A 94 20.19 -2.87 22.41
CA ASP A 94 19.47 -2.83 23.66
C ASP A 94 20.36 -3.42 24.77
N LEU A 95 20.62 -2.63 25.80
CA LEU A 95 21.26 -3.10 27.03
C LEU A 95 20.15 -3.34 28.06
N ALA A 96 19.83 -4.60 28.33
CA ALA A 96 18.84 -4.98 29.35
C ALA A 96 19.56 -5.38 30.64
N PHE A 97 19.19 -4.74 31.76
CA PHE A 97 19.87 -4.83 33.03
C PHE A 97 19.09 -5.69 34.02
N ARG A 98 19.79 -6.58 34.72
CA ARG A 98 19.25 -7.37 35.84
C ARG A 98 20.16 -7.24 37.06
N GLY A 99 19.57 -6.91 38.19
CA GLY A 99 20.23 -6.84 39.50
C GLY A 99 19.54 -7.75 40.51
N ALA A 100 20.13 -7.88 41.70
CA ALA A 100 19.51 -8.58 42.83
C ALA A 100 18.27 -7.85 43.36
N GLU A 101 18.25 -6.51 43.19
CA GLU A 101 17.13 -5.63 43.50
C GLU A 101 16.59 -4.98 42.21
N PRO A 102 15.32 -4.52 42.18
CA PRO A 102 14.78 -3.75 41.06
C PRO A 102 15.63 -2.51 40.75
N ILE A 103 15.97 -2.31 39.48
CA ILE A 103 16.75 -1.16 39.01
C ILE A 103 15.78 -0.08 38.55
N GLU A 104 15.66 1.02 39.30
CA GLU A 104 14.74 2.12 38.97
C GLU A 104 15.24 3.03 37.85
N THR A 105 16.55 3.28 37.81
CA THR A 105 17.19 4.07 36.75
C THR A 105 18.52 3.42 36.38
N VAL A 106 18.90 3.54 35.12
CA VAL A 106 20.18 3.05 34.63
C VAL A 106 20.79 4.09 33.71
N ARG A 107 22.12 4.18 33.70
CA ARG A 107 22.88 5.01 32.78
C ARG A 107 24.00 4.19 32.17
N ALA A 108 24.12 4.22 30.86
CA ALA A 108 25.18 3.52 30.16
C ALA A 108 25.74 4.34 29.01
N ARG A 109 27.00 4.07 28.67
CA ARG A 109 27.65 4.60 27.49
C ARG A 109 27.88 3.52 26.45
N LEU A 110 27.82 3.91 25.18
CA LEU A 110 28.16 3.08 24.04
C LEU A 110 29.26 3.79 23.25
N GLN A 111 30.30 3.05 22.86
CA GLN A 111 31.25 3.48 21.85
C GLN A 111 31.07 2.65 20.59
N VAL A 112 31.10 3.31 19.44
CA VAL A 112 31.17 2.68 18.11
C VAL A 112 32.52 3.06 17.49
N ALA A 113 33.22 2.10 16.90
CA ALA A 113 34.56 2.30 16.38
C ALA A 113 34.79 1.68 14.99
N ALA A 114 35.68 2.31 14.23
CA ALA A 114 36.23 1.76 13.01
C ALA A 114 37.46 0.88 13.32
N PRO A 115 37.69 -0.19 12.53
CA PRO A 115 38.93 -0.94 12.59
C PRO A 115 40.10 -0.06 12.09
N LEU A 116 41.19 -0.04 12.84
CA LEU A 116 42.51 0.35 12.34
C LEU A 116 43.45 -0.85 12.46
N PRO A 117 44.54 -0.92 11.69
CA PRO A 117 45.47 -2.07 11.68
C PRO A 117 46.03 -2.45 13.06
N GLU A 118 46.15 -1.50 13.99
CA GLU A 118 46.73 -1.72 15.33
C GLU A 118 45.85 -1.17 16.48
N GLU A 119 44.79 -0.41 16.19
CA GLU A 119 43.92 0.23 17.19
C GLU A 119 42.44 0.26 16.75
N ARG A 120 41.55 0.80 17.60
CA ARG A 120 40.15 1.08 17.26
C ARG A 120 39.92 2.59 17.35
N PHE A 121 39.47 3.21 16.26
CA PHE A 121 39.15 4.63 16.26
C PHE A 121 37.67 4.82 16.64
N VAL A 122 37.42 5.48 17.78
CA VAL A 122 36.05 5.75 18.26
C VAL A 122 35.38 6.78 17.34
N LEU A 123 34.36 6.34 16.63
CA LEU A 123 33.52 7.13 15.73
C LEU A 123 32.47 7.93 16.50
N ALA A 124 31.90 7.32 17.54
CA ALA A 124 30.88 7.91 18.38
C ALA A 124 30.98 7.37 19.81
N GLU A 125 30.75 8.24 20.79
CA GLU A 125 30.49 7.88 22.18
C GLU A 125 29.15 8.51 22.57
N LEU A 126 28.22 7.68 23.05
CA LEU A 126 26.87 8.07 23.39
C LEU A 126 26.58 7.71 24.83
N GLU A 127 25.76 8.52 25.49
CA GLU A 127 25.20 8.22 26.80
C GLU A 127 23.68 8.06 26.68
N ALA A 128 23.13 7.02 27.31
CA ALA A 128 21.70 6.79 27.41
C ALA A 128 21.32 6.53 28.86
N SER A 129 20.10 6.94 29.23
CA SER A 129 19.55 6.68 30.55
C SER A 129 18.10 6.22 30.45
N SER A 130 17.66 5.39 31.40
CA SER A 130 16.28 4.92 31.47
C SER A 130 15.54 5.56 32.63
N GLU A 131 14.33 6.07 32.34
CA GLU A 131 13.42 6.67 33.32
C GLU A 131 12.47 5.65 33.97
N THR A 132 12.41 4.44 33.39
CA THR A 132 11.53 3.33 33.80
C THR A 132 12.32 2.15 34.35
N GLY A 133 13.66 2.22 34.29
CA GLY A 133 14.56 1.21 34.81
C GLY A 133 14.75 0.00 33.90
N SER A 134 15.77 -0.81 34.20
CA SER A 134 16.07 -2.11 33.57
C SER A 134 16.50 -2.17 32.09
N LYS A 135 16.48 -1.07 31.30
CA LYS A 135 16.94 -1.12 29.90
C LYS A 135 17.32 0.24 29.29
N VAL A 136 18.38 0.32 28.49
CA VAL A 136 18.64 1.45 27.55
C VAL A 136 18.83 0.97 26.12
N GLY A 137 18.54 1.82 25.13
CA GLY A 137 18.67 1.51 23.72
C GLY A 137 19.50 2.55 22.96
N PHE A 138 20.24 2.08 21.95
CA PHE A 138 21.00 2.88 21.00
C PHE A 138 20.66 2.47 19.57
N MET A 139 20.44 3.44 18.69
CA MET A 139 20.14 3.24 17.28
C MET A 139 21.41 3.32 16.44
N LEU A 140 21.54 2.37 15.51
CA LEU A 140 22.61 2.30 14.53
C LEU A 140 22.07 2.52 13.11
N PRO A 141 22.69 3.39 12.30
CA PRO A 141 22.34 3.57 10.89
C PRO A 141 22.82 2.40 10.03
N PRO A 142 22.37 2.27 8.76
CA PRO A 142 22.75 1.16 7.87
C PRO A 142 24.25 0.98 7.66
N SER A 143 25.00 2.09 7.78
CA SER A 143 26.45 2.10 7.76
C SER A 143 26.97 3.06 8.83
N PRO A 144 27.28 2.57 10.04
CA PRO A 144 27.84 3.42 11.10
C PRO A 144 29.15 4.10 10.71
N LEU A 145 29.97 3.45 9.86
CA LEU A 145 31.22 4.02 9.33
C LEU A 145 30.97 5.21 8.39
N SER A 146 29.98 5.08 7.52
CA SER A 146 29.67 6.11 6.53
C SER A 146 28.74 7.19 7.08
N SER A 147 28.09 6.96 8.22
CA SER A 147 27.09 7.87 8.79
C SER A 147 27.17 7.95 10.33
N PRO A 148 28.35 8.26 10.91
CA PRO A 148 28.53 8.26 12.37
C PRO A 148 27.63 9.27 13.10
N ALA A 149 27.23 10.35 12.42
CA ALA A 149 26.31 11.36 12.95
C ALA A 149 24.86 10.86 13.14
N GLN A 150 24.51 9.70 12.58
CA GLN A 150 23.18 9.08 12.73
C GLN A 150 23.15 8.02 13.85
N ILE A 151 24.26 7.81 14.56
CA ILE A 151 24.31 6.96 15.74
C ILE A 151 23.75 7.79 16.91
N GLU A 152 22.66 7.33 17.52
CA GLU A 152 21.98 8.09 18.58
C GLU A 152 21.40 7.17 19.66
N SER A 153 21.07 7.71 20.84
CA SER A 153 20.24 6.99 21.82
C SER A 153 18.78 6.99 21.37
N VAL A 154 17.98 6.02 21.83
CA VAL A 154 16.55 6.00 21.51
C VAL A 154 15.83 7.27 22.00
N GLN A 155 16.26 7.83 23.13
CA GLN A 155 15.80 9.12 23.65
C GLN A 155 16.09 10.28 22.70
N ALA A 156 17.31 10.32 22.16
CA ALA A 156 17.71 11.33 21.17
C ALA A 156 16.91 11.19 19.87
N GLY A 157 16.64 9.95 19.43
CA GLY A 157 15.79 9.65 18.28
C GLY A 157 14.36 10.16 18.45
N LEU A 158 13.74 9.91 19.61
CA LEU A 158 12.42 10.45 19.95
C LEU A 158 12.40 11.98 19.89
N ALA A 159 13.40 12.63 20.51
CA ALA A 159 13.51 14.09 20.47
C ALA A 159 13.76 14.62 19.05
N ARG A 160 14.50 13.89 18.21
CA ARG A 160 14.72 14.23 16.80
C ARG A 160 13.43 14.16 15.99
N ARG A 161 12.69 13.05 16.09
CA ARG A 161 11.37 12.89 15.43
C ARG A 161 10.44 14.04 15.81
N ARG A 162 10.40 14.39 17.11
CA ARG A 162 9.65 15.55 17.59
C ARG A 162 10.08 16.86 16.92
N ARG A 163 11.39 17.17 16.87
CA ARG A 163 11.90 18.38 16.20
C ARG A 163 11.56 18.41 14.71
N VAL A 164 11.64 17.28 14.02
CA VAL A 164 11.24 17.18 12.61
C VAL A 164 9.75 17.52 12.48
N ALA A 165 8.89 16.89 13.27
CA ALA A 165 7.45 17.15 13.25
C ALA A 165 7.09 18.60 13.61
N GLU A 166 7.78 19.22 14.57
CA GLU A 166 7.61 20.64 14.92
C GLU A 166 7.98 21.55 13.74
N SER A 167 9.01 21.19 12.97
CA SER A 167 9.42 21.97 11.78
C SER A 167 8.43 21.90 10.61
N VAL A 168 7.50 20.93 10.62
CA VAL A 168 6.47 20.75 9.57
C VAL A 168 5.07 20.64 10.17
N ALA A 169 4.85 21.18 11.36
CA ALA A 169 3.61 21.01 12.07
C ALA A 169 2.43 21.51 11.23
N VAL A 170 1.47 20.62 10.98
CA VAL A 170 0.23 20.96 10.28
C VAL A 170 -0.59 21.87 11.19
N PRO A 171 -0.90 23.11 10.76
CA PRO A 171 -1.71 24.05 11.54
C PRO A 171 -3.06 23.43 11.89
N GLU A 172 -3.56 23.69 13.09
CA GLU A 172 -4.82 23.07 13.57
C GLU A 172 -6.01 23.30 12.63
N ARG A 173 -6.08 24.49 12.02
CA ARG A 173 -7.11 24.84 11.03
C ARG A 173 -7.02 24.04 9.73
N ASP A 174 -5.84 23.53 9.39
CA ASP A 174 -5.55 22.80 8.15
C ASP A 174 -5.51 21.28 8.41
N ARG A 175 -5.86 20.83 9.63
CA ARG A 175 -5.96 19.41 9.95
C ARG A 175 -7.31 18.86 9.50
N PRO A 176 -7.35 17.68 8.84
CA PRO A 176 -8.59 17.05 8.41
C PRO A 176 -9.57 16.83 9.56
N LYS A 177 -10.85 17.10 9.31
CA LYS A 177 -11.96 16.87 10.25
C LYS A 177 -12.91 15.77 9.77
N LYS A 178 -12.94 15.49 8.47
CA LYS A 178 -13.84 14.54 7.81
C LYS A 178 -13.10 13.33 7.28
N LEU A 179 -11.98 13.53 6.59
CA LEU A 179 -11.15 12.43 6.10
C LEU A 179 -10.40 11.78 7.26
N ALA A 180 -10.25 10.46 7.23
CA ALA A 180 -9.56 9.72 8.29
C ALA A 180 -8.08 9.51 7.92
N PHE A 181 -7.18 9.99 8.78
CA PHE A 181 -5.73 9.80 8.66
C PHE A 181 -5.21 9.16 9.95
N SER A 182 -4.72 7.93 9.84
CA SER A 182 -4.25 7.09 10.96
C SER A 182 -2.75 6.80 10.85
N PRO A 183 -1.94 7.03 11.89
CA PRO A 183 -0.58 6.50 11.98
C PRO A 183 -0.66 5.04 12.42
N SER A 184 -0.38 4.08 11.52
CA SER A 184 -0.41 2.66 11.90
C SER A 184 0.79 2.32 12.80
N GLY A 185 0.63 1.37 13.72
CA GLY A 185 1.71 0.75 14.51
C GLY A 185 2.53 1.68 15.40
N ILE A 186 1.87 2.55 16.19
CA ILE A 186 2.54 3.35 17.23
C ILE A 186 2.98 2.45 18.39
N LEU A 187 4.26 2.07 18.39
CA LEU A 187 4.85 1.26 19.45
C LEU A 187 5.43 2.13 20.57
N ALA A 188 5.09 1.79 21.82
CA ALA A 188 5.72 2.37 23.00
C ALA A 188 7.18 1.88 23.14
N ASP A 189 8.06 2.80 23.53
CA ASP A 189 9.38 2.44 24.02
C ASP A 189 9.34 2.25 25.54
N PRO A 190 9.62 1.05 26.07
CA PRO A 190 9.53 0.76 27.50
C PRO A 190 10.66 1.40 28.31
N THR A 191 11.71 1.94 27.68
CA THR A 191 12.85 2.59 28.36
C THR A 191 12.60 4.07 28.65
N ILE A 192 11.56 4.64 28.06
CA ILE A 192 11.20 6.05 28.13
C ILE A 192 9.81 6.20 28.73
N LYS A 193 9.70 6.97 29.82
CA LYS A 193 8.39 7.24 30.43
C LYS A 193 7.51 8.01 29.46
N ASP A 194 6.25 7.60 29.36
CA ASP A 194 5.22 8.19 28.50
C ASP A 194 5.61 8.26 27.01
N SER A 195 6.50 7.37 26.54
CA SER A 195 7.00 7.34 25.15
C SER A 195 5.88 7.30 24.12
N GLN A 196 4.86 6.47 24.36
CA GLN A 196 3.71 6.35 23.47
C GLN A 196 2.93 7.67 23.34
N ARG A 197 2.78 8.42 24.45
CA ARG A 197 2.15 9.75 24.44
C ARG A 197 3.00 10.73 23.64
N LYS A 198 4.31 10.73 23.84
CA LYS A 198 5.26 11.60 23.10
C LYS A 198 5.23 11.32 21.59
N GLU A 199 5.12 10.06 21.19
CA GLU A 199 4.98 9.65 19.78
C GLU A 199 3.61 10.06 19.21
N LEU A 200 2.53 9.93 19.99
CA LEU A 200 1.22 10.44 19.58
C LEU A 200 1.21 11.96 19.40
N ASP A 201 1.85 12.71 20.30
CA ASP A 201 1.98 14.16 20.17
C ASP A 201 2.74 14.51 18.90
N THR A 202 3.73 13.70 18.53
CA THR A 202 4.47 13.83 17.26
C THR A 202 3.56 13.57 16.07
N CYS A 203 2.76 12.50 16.10
CA CYS A 203 1.74 12.23 15.07
C CYS A 203 0.71 13.36 14.94
N ARG A 204 0.27 13.94 16.07
CA ARG A 204 -0.67 15.08 16.07
C ARG A 204 -0.07 16.30 15.38
N LEU A 205 1.22 16.58 15.56
CA LEU A 205 1.90 17.64 14.83
C LEU A 205 1.90 17.38 13.31
N LEU A 206 2.04 16.13 12.88
CA LEU A 206 1.94 15.75 11.47
C LEU A 206 0.52 15.83 10.90
N GLY A 207 -0.50 16.08 11.73
CA GLY A 207 -1.88 16.31 11.32
C GLY A 207 -2.80 15.09 11.36
N PHE A 208 -2.34 13.95 11.88
CA PHE A 208 -3.18 12.76 12.07
C PHE A 208 -4.38 13.04 12.98
N ASN A 209 -5.53 12.45 12.66
CA ASN A 209 -6.80 12.65 13.38
C ASN A 209 -7.50 11.33 13.79
N THR A 210 -6.87 10.19 13.52
CA THR A 210 -7.38 8.85 13.85
C THR A 210 -6.36 8.10 14.72
N ILE A 211 -6.82 7.30 15.67
CA ILE A 211 -5.98 6.50 16.55
C ILE A 211 -6.40 5.01 16.56
N ALA A 212 -5.44 4.10 16.54
CA ALA A 212 -5.68 2.67 16.75
C ALA A 212 -5.92 2.36 18.24
N THR A 213 -6.88 1.45 18.53
CA THR A 213 -7.35 1.10 19.89
C THR A 213 -6.35 0.41 20.79
N GLU A 214 -5.21 -0.05 20.28
CA GLU A 214 -4.19 -0.67 21.11
C GLU A 214 -3.53 0.32 22.09
N ILE A 215 -3.83 1.62 21.97
CA ILE A 215 -3.19 2.70 22.72
C ILE A 215 -4.04 3.13 23.94
N PRO A 216 -3.58 2.89 25.19
CA PRO A 216 -4.29 3.25 26.44
C PRO A 216 -4.12 4.72 26.82
N LEU A 217 -4.49 5.68 25.95
CA LEU A 217 -4.34 7.12 26.24
C LEU A 217 -5.66 7.89 26.04
N PRO A 218 -5.87 9.02 26.77
CA PRO A 218 -7.10 9.81 26.66
C PRO A 218 -7.27 10.25 25.21
N ALA A 219 -8.38 9.86 24.61
CA ALA A 219 -8.58 9.95 23.17
C ALA A 219 -9.33 11.23 22.74
N GLU A 220 -9.51 12.17 23.66
CA GLU A 220 -10.20 13.46 23.47
C GLU A 220 -9.61 14.35 22.35
N ASP A 221 -8.37 14.09 21.93
CA ASP A 221 -7.69 14.82 20.86
C ASP A 221 -7.89 14.23 19.44
N PHE A 222 -8.51 13.05 19.31
CA PHE A 222 -8.71 12.36 18.04
C PHE A 222 -10.19 12.33 17.63
N SER A 223 -10.46 12.31 16.33
CA SER A 223 -11.83 12.26 15.78
C SER A 223 -12.36 10.84 15.65
N TYR A 224 -11.47 9.85 15.53
CA TYR A 224 -11.82 8.47 15.15
C TYR A 224 -10.98 7.43 15.90
N ARG A 225 -11.58 6.26 16.14
CA ARG A 225 -10.94 5.09 16.77
C ARG A 225 -11.10 3.83 15.90
N GLU A 226 -10.07 2.98 15.84
CA GLU A 226 -10.03 1.78 14.99
C GLU A 226 -9.60 0.52 15.78
N VAL A 227 -10.26 -0.64 15.59
CA VAL A 227 -9.90 -1.94 16.21
C VAL A 227 -9.31 -2.93 15.21
N SER A 228 -8.43 -3.81 15.69
CA SER A 228 -7.88 -4.93 14.92
C SER A 228 -8.26 -6.25 15.59
N LEU A 229 -8.69 -7.24 14.79
CA LEU A 229 -9.09 -8.54 15.30
C LEU A 229 -8.02 -9.61 15.01
N PRO A 230 -7.95 -10.67 15.83
CA PRO A 230 -7.07 -11.81 15.57
C PRO A 230 -7.36 -12.51 14.25
N GLY A 231 -8.63 -12.52 13.81
CA GLY A 231 -9.06 -13.08 12.53
C GLY A 231 -8.92 -14.60 12.43
N ARG A 232 -8.71 -15.28 13.56
CA ARG A 232 -8.38 -16.73 13.63
C ARG A 232 -9.62 -17.62 13.52
N ASP A 233 -10.66 -17.26 14.26
CA ASP A 233 -11.97 -17.89 14.27
C ASP A 233 -13.01 -16.92 14.87
N VAL A 234 -14.29 -17.17 14.58
CA VAL A 234 -15.42 -16.33 14.99
C VAL A 234 -15.49 -16.13 16.51
N GLU A 235 -15.15 -17.15 17.30
CA GLU A 235 -15.30 -17.11 18.76
C GLU A 235 -14.13 -16.39 19.43
N ALA A 236 -12.91 -16.52 18.90
CA ALA A 236 -11.77 -15.69 19.30
C ALA A 236 -12.04 -14.21 19.03
N ASP A 237 -12.59 -13.87 17.87
CA ASP A 237 -12.92 -12.51 17.51
C ASP A 237 -14.07 -11.95 18.38
N ARG A 238 -15.10 -12.75 18.67
CA ARG A 238 -16.17 -12.39 19.63
C ARG A 238 -15.61 -12.02 21.01
N ARG A 239 -14.66 -12.81 21.54
CA ARG A 239 -13.99 -12.50 22.81
C ARG A 239 -13.18 -11.20 22.74
N ALA A 240 -12.44 -10.97 21.65
CA ALA A 240 -11.67 -9.75 21.47
C ALA A 240 -12.58 -8.51 21.39
N LEU A 241 -13.67 -8.58 20.62
CA LEU A 241 -14.69 -7.55 20.50
C LEU A 241 -15.35 -7.23 21.85
N ALA A 242 -15.69 -8.25 22.65
CA ALA A 242 -16.23 -8.06 23.99
C ALA A 242 -15.26 -7.31 24.91
N ALA A 243 -13.97 -7.67 24.88
CA ALA A 243 -12.93 -6.98 25.64
C ALA A 243 -12.77 -5.51 25.20
N TYR A 244 -12.84 -5.22 23.89
CA TYR A 244 -12.83 -3.85 23.40
C TYR A 244 -14.06 -3.06 23.86
N ARG A 245 -15.24 -3.67 23.85
CA ARG A 245 -16.46 -3.02 24.31
C ARG A 245 -16.38 -2.69 25.79
N GLU A 246 -15.91 -3.62 26.62
CA GLU A 246 -15.72 -3.39 28.05
C GLU A 246 -14.73 -2.24 28.30
N ARG A 247 -13.62 -2.22 27.56
CA ARG A 247 -12.57 -1.21 27.72
C ARG A 247 -12.98 0.20 27.27
N PHE A 248 -13.87 0.31 26.29
CA PHE A 248 -14.13 1.57 25.59
C PHE A 248 -15.59 2.03 25.58
N ALA A 249 -16.50 1.32 26.26
CA ALA A 249 -17.91 1.67 26.29
C ALA A 249 -18.12 3.10 26.84
N GLY A 250 -18.71 3.97 26.01
CA GLY A 250 -19.04 5.35 26.40
C GLY A 250 -17.87 6.34 26.32
N GLU A 251 -16.68 5.92 25.87
CA GLU A 251 -15.54 6.81 25.70
C GLU A 251 -15.44 7.38 24.27
N PRO A 252 -15.29 8.70 24.09
CA PRO A 252 -14.91 9.27 22.79
C PRO A 252 -13.44 8.98 22.44
N PRO A 253 -13.07 8.91 21.15
CA PRO A 253 -13.91 8.98 19.95
C PRO A 253 -14.50 7.61 19.59
N PRO A 254 -15.57 7.57 18.77
CA PRO A 254 -16.25 6.32 18.42
C PRO A 254 -15.35 5.38 17.63
N ILE A 255 -15.56 4.07 17.82
CA ILE A 255 -14.97 3.04 16.96
C ILE A 255 -15.66 3.11 15.60
N VAL A 256 -14.92 3.52 14.57
CA VAL A 256 -15.45 3.69 13.21
C VAL A 256 -14.97 2.62 12.23
N LYS A 257 -13.97 1.82 12.61
CA LYS A 257 -13.38 0.77 11.77
C LYS A 257 -13.00 -0.46 12.60
N ALA A 258 -13.30 -1.64 12.08
CA ALA A 258 -12.80 -2.93 12.55
C ALA A 258 -12.02 -3.63 11.42
N MET A 259 -10.70 -3.76 11.60
CA MET A 259 -9.82 -4.54 10.74
C MET A 259 -9.91 -6.01 11.15
N LEU A 260 -10.55 -6.84 10.33
CA LEU A 260 -10.85 -8.23 10.66
C LEU A 260 -9.64 -9.15 10.49
N PHE A 261 -8.73 -8.83 9.57
CA PHE A 261 -7.58 -9.68 9.25
C PHE A 261 -6.54 -8.90 8.45
N ASP A 262 -5.27 -9.25 8.65
CA ASP A 262 -4.12 -8.73 7.92
C ASP A 262 -3.82 -9.58 6.66
N GLU A 263 -3.98 -9.00 5.47
CA GLU A 263 -3.64 -9.63 4.18
C GLU A 263 -4.23 -11.05 3.96
N PRO A 264 -5.56 -11.22 3.86
CA PRO A 264 -6.13 -12.53 3.58
C PRO A 264 -5.58 -13.12 2.27
N GLY A 265 -5.25 -14.42 2.28
CA GLY A 265 -4.91 -15.20 1.08
C GLY A 265 -3.41 -15.47 0.83
N TYR A 266 -2.51 -14.54 1.13
CA TYR A 266 -1.11 -14.59 0.69
C TYR A 266 -0.31 -15.78 1.28
N TYR A 267 -0.46 -16.09 2.58
CA TYR A 267 0.19 -17.27 3.21
C TYR A 267 -0.66 -18.02 4.25
N SER A 268 -1.70 -17.40 4.81
CA SER A 268 -2.37 -17.89 6.04
C SER A 268 -3.90 -17.91 5.97
N GLY A 269 -4.52 -17.18 5.03
CA GLY A 269 -5.98 -16.97 5.02
C GLY A 269 -6.82 -18.21 4.70
N PHE A 270 -6.38 -19.08 3.79
CA PHE A 270 -7.19 -20.22 3.34
C PHE A 270 -7.20 -21.43 4.28
N GLY A 271 -6.24 -21.52 5.21
CA GLY A 271 -6.07 -22.67 6.11
C GLY A 271 -7.26 -22.89 7.05
N PRO A 272 -7.66 -21.88 7.85
CA PRO A 272 -8.83 -21.98 8.73
C PRO A 272 -10.14 -22.26 7.96
N ILE A 273 -10.33 -21.61 6.80
CA ILE A 273 -11.53 -21.78 5.95
C ILE A 273 -11.68 -23.24 5.47
N TRP A 274 -10.56 -23.89 5.12
CA TRP A 274 -10.58 -25.29 4.69
C TRP A 274 -10.97 -26.24 5.82
N GLN A 275 -10.48 -26.00 7.04
CA GLN A 275 -10.81 -26.81 8.20
C GLN A 275 -12.31 -26.78 8.53
N GLU A 276 -12.98 -25.65 8.29
CA GLU A 276 -14.42 -25.52 8.58
C GLU A 276 -15.33 -26.22 7.57
N THR A 277 -14.93 -26.34 6.30
CA THR A 277 -15.88 -26.67 5.22
C THR A 277 -15.51 -27.89 4.36
N GLY A 278 -14.23 -28.10 4.07
CA GLY A 278 -13.73 -29.28 3.34
C GLY A 278 -14.45 -29.62 2.02
N VAL A 279 -14.41 -30.90 1.65
CA VAL A 279 -15.07 -31.45 0.44
C VAL A 279 -16.60 -31.42 0.57
N ARG A 280 -17.13 -31.56 1.79
CA ARG A 280 -18.57 -31.50 2.02
C ARG A 280 -19.15 -30.13 1.65
N GLY A 281 -18.55 -29.05 2.14
CA GLY A 281 -18.98 -27.70 1.79
C GLY A 281 -18.85 -27.40 0.30
N PHE A 282 -17.87 -28.02 -0.40
CA PHE A 282 -17.78 -27.92 -1.86
C PHE A 282 -18.99 -28.55 -2.56
N ARG A 283 -19.42 -29.73 -2.12
CA ARG A 283 -20.60 -30.43 -2.68
C ARG A 283 -21.87 -29.64 -2.41
N ASP A 284 -22.03 -29.11 -1.20
CA ASP A 284 -23.17 -28.25 -0.84
C ASP A 284 -23.22 -27.01 -1.74
N PHE A 285 -22.06 -26.35 -1.95
CA PHE A 285 -21.93 -25.21 -2.85
C PHE A 285 -22.33 -25.50 -4.30
N LEU A 286 -21.97 -26.69 -4.82
CA LEU A 286 -22.37 -27.14 -6.15
C LEU A 286 -23.88 -27.39 -6.24
N ALA A 287 -24.44 -28.07 -5.25
CA ALA A 287 -25.86 -28.39 -5.18
C ALA A 287 -26.73 -27.12 -5.11
N GLU A 288 -26.37 -26.16 -4.27
CA GLU A 288 -27.04 -24.86 -4.16
C GLU A 288 -27.07 -24.07 -5.47
N ARG A 289 -26.10 -24.30 -6.35
CA ARG A 289 -25.97 -23.62 -7.66
C ARG A 289 -26.52 -24.45 -8.81
N GLY A 290 -27.14 -25.60 -8.52
CA GLY A 290 -27.74 -26.48 -9.53
C GLY A 290 -26.73 -27.06 -10.51
N VAL A 291 -25.48 -27.29 -10.08
CA VAL A 291 -24.45 -27.91 -10.93
C VAL A 291 -24.69 -29.41 -11.01
N ASP A 292 -24.89 -29.96 -12.20
CA ASP A 292 -25.08 -31.41 -12.37
C ASP A 292 -23.78 -32.18 -12.05
N PRO A 293 -23.76 -33.18 -11.14
CA PRO A 293 -22.57 -33.99 -10.87
C PRO A 293 -22.00 -34.70 -12.10
N LYS A 294 -22.83 -34.98 -13.11
CA LYS A 294 -22.38 -35.54 -14.40
C LYS A 294 -21.43 -34.63 -15.15
N LEU A 295 -21.37 -33.34 -14.81
CA LEU A 295 -20.37 -32.41 -15.33
C LEU A 295 -18.93 -32.87 -15.05
N PHE A 296 -18.76 -33.65 -13.97
CA PHE A 296 -17.49 -34.18 -13.46
C PHE A 296 -17.32 -35.68 -13.68
N ASP A 297 -18.11 -36.29 -14.57
CA ASP A 297 -18.19 -37.74 -14.78
C ASP A 297 -18.59 -38.53 -13.51
N ALA A 298 -19.34 -37.90 -12.59
CA ALA A 298 -19.84 -38.49 -11.36
C ALA A 298 -21.35 -38.78 -11.44
N GLY A 299 -21.79 -39.90 -10.84
CA GLY A 299 -23.20 -40.29 -10.75
C GLY A 299 -23.97 -39.55 -9.63
N SER A 300 -23.26 -39.04 -8.63
CA SER A 300 -23.79 -38.34 -7.46
C SER A 300 -22.80 -37.29 -6.94
N PHE A 301 -23.21 -36.37 -6.06
CA PHE A 301 -22.27 -35.40 -5.48
C PHE A 301 -21.26 -36.05 -4.53
N GLU A 302 -21.60 -37.19 -3.96
CA GLU A 302 -20.80 -38.01 -3.04
C GLU A 302 -19.54 -38.56 -3.71
N GLU A 303 -19.57 -38.68 -5.05
CA GLU A 303 -18.45 -39.07 -5.90
C GLU A 303 -17.62 -37.87 -6.38
N VAL A 304 -18.12 -36.64 -6.23
CA VAL A 304 -17.40 -35.43 -6.66
C VAL A 304 -16.30 -35.08 -5.66
N ASP A 305 -15.07 -35.00 -6.14
CA ASP A 305 -13.87 -34.62 -5.36
C ASP A 305 -13.62 -33.10 -5.42
N TYR A 306 -12.58 -32.59 -4.75
CA TYR A 306 -12.18 -31.18 -4.76
C TYR A 306 -10.71 -31.01 -5.15
N ILE A 307 -10.38 -29.95 -5.92
CA ILE A 307 -8.99 -29.62 -6.27
C ILE A 307 -8.47 -28.50 -5.36
N ALA A 308 -7.50 -28.85 -4.50
CA ALA A 308 -6.88 -27.93 -3.55
C ALA A 308 -5.97 -26.87 -4.20
N SER A 309 -5.76 -25.76 -3.50
CA SER A 309 -4.82 -24.70 -3.92
C SER A 309 -3.40 -25.26 -3.94
N GLY A 310 -2.80 -25.35 -5.13
CA GLY A 310 -1.44 -25.89 -5.31
C GLY A 310 -1.38 -27.16 -6.15
N GLN A 311 -2.53 -27.78 -6.45
CA GLN A 311 -2.59 -28.83 -7.46
C GLN A 311 -2.74 -28.21 -8.85
N ALA A 312 -1.66 -28.20 -9.63
CA ALA A 312 -1.67 -27.71 -11.01
C ALA A 312 -2.63 -28.55 -11.87
N VAL A 313 -3.32 -27.89 -12.80
CA VAL A 313 -4.22 -28.54 -13.77
C VAL A 313 -3.82 -28.05 -15.15
N ALA A 314 -3.27 -28.96 -15.96
CA ALA A 314 -2.83 -28.65 -17.32
C ALA A 314 -4.00 -28.16 -18.18
N ALA A 315 -3.71 -27.24 -19.09
CA ALA A 315 -4.71 -26.67 -20.01
C ALA A 315 -5.41 -27.72 -20.90
N ASP A 316 -4.77 -28.86 -21.15
CA ASP A 316 -5.25 -30.00 -21.95
C ASP A 316 -5.74 -31.19 -21.10
N ALA A 317 -5.81 -31.05 -19.77
CA ALA A 317 -6.35 -32.08 -18.87
C ALA A 317 -7.76 -32.51 -19.29
N PRO A 318 -8.24 -33.73 -18.94
CA PRO A 318 -9.58 -34.19 -19.30
C PRO A 318 -10.68 -33.18 -18.95
N VAL A 319 -11.72 -33.09 -19.79
CA VAL A 319 -12.80 -32.09 -19.68
C VAL A 319 -13.42 -32.06 -18.28
N ALA A 320 -13.73 -33.21 -17.69
CA ALA A 320 -14.25 -33.31 -16.34
C ALA A 320 -13.29 -32.72 -15.29
N ARG A 321 -11.97 -32.95 -15.43
CA ARG A 321 -10.95 -32.38 -14.54
C ARG A 321 -10.86 -30.86 -14.68
N ARG A 322 -10.95 -30.33 -15.91
CA ARG A 322 -10.99 -28.87 -16.16
C ARG A 322 -12.20 -28.20 -15.55
N ARG A 323 -13.38 -28.83 -15.68
CA ARG A 323 -14.62 -28.38 -15.03
C ARG A 323 -14.48 -28.41 -13.51
N LEU A 324 -13.94 -29.49 -12.96
CA LEU A 324 -13.71 -29.63 -11.52
C LEU A 324 -12.77 -28.54 -10.98
N TRP A 325 -11.72 -28.20 -11.72
CA TRP A 325 -10.80 -27.11 -11.39
C TRP A 325 -11.51 -25.75 -11.29
N TYR A 326 -12.27 -25.39 -12.31
CA TYR A 326 -13.01 -24.13 -12.34
C TYR A 326 -13.93 -24.01 -11.11
N TRP A 327 -14.72 -25.05 -10.83
CA TRP A 327 -15.66 -25.02 -9.72
C TRP A 327 -14.96 -25.07 -8.35
N SER A 328 -13.86 -25.83 -8.22
CA SER A 328 -13.04 -25.84 -7.00
C SER A 328 -12.44 -24.47 -6.70
N SER A 329 -11.96 -23.77 -7.73
CA SER A 329 -11.44 -22.40 -7.61
C SER A 329 -12.52 -21.43 -7.16
N ARG A 330 -13.70 -21.46 -7.80
CA ARG A 330 -14.84 -20.62 -7.39
C ARG A 330 -15.26 -20.85 -5.95
N TYR A 331 -15.33 -22.11 -5.53
CA TYR A 331 -15.70 -22.47 -4.17
C TYR A 331 -14.71 -21.92 -3.15
N ARG A 332 -13.40 -22.04 -3.39
CA ARG A 332 -12.36 -21.55 -2.48
C ARG A 332 -12.54 -20.07 -2.14
N HIS A 333 -12.77 -19.24 -3.17
CA HIS A 333 -12.97 -17.81 -2.97
C HIS A 333 -14.34 -17.48 -2.38
N TYR A 334 -15.38 -18.24 -2.70
CA TYR A 334 -16.68 -18.11 -2.06
C TYR A 334 -16.61 -18.42 -0.56
N ALA A 335 -16.00 -19.55 -0.18
CA ALA A 335 -15.82 -19.95 1.21
C ALA A 335 -15.01 -18.91 1.99
N CYS A 336 -13.97 -18.34 1.36
CA CYS A 336 -13.20 -17.25 1.94
C CYS A 336 -14.04 -16.01 2.22
N ALA A 337 -14.74 -15.50 1.21
CA ALA A 337 -15.62 -14.36 1.41
C ALA A 337 -16.70 -14.64 2.48
N LEU A 338 -17.26 -15.86 2.50
CA LEU A 338 -18.29 -16.25 3.45
C LEU A 338 -17.78 -16.27 4.89
N TYR A 339 -16.56 -16.73 5.12
CA TYR A 339 -15.91 -16.67 6.43
C TYR A 339 -15.80 -15.21 6.93
N PHE A 340 -15.31 -14.30 6.08
CA PHE A 340 -15.22 -12.88 6.42
C PHE A 340 -16.58 -12.22 6.62
N LYS A 341 -17.59 -12.63 5.87
CA LYS A 341 -18.97 -12.16 6.10
C LYS A 341 -19.43 -12.49 7.53
N ARG A 342 -19.16 -13.71 8.03
CA ARG A 342 -19.52 -14.10 9.40
C ARG A 342 -18.76 -13.30 10.45
N LEU A 343 -17.48 -12.99 10.20
CA LEU A 343 -16.70 -12.11 11.08
C LEU A 343 -17.27 -10.69 11.10
N SER A 344 -17.67 -10.15 9.95
CA SER A 344 -18.32 -8.84 9.87
C SER A 344 -19.65 -8.81 10.62
N GLU A 345 -20.49 -9.84 10.44
CA GLU A 345 -21.74 -10.00 11.18
C GLU A 345 -21.50 -10.05 12.70
N THR A 346 -20.49 -10.79 13.15
CA THR A 346 -20.09 -10.86 14.57
C THR A 346 -19.58 -9.51 15.09
N SER A 347 -18.83 -8.76 14.28
CA SER A 347 -18.40 -7.41 14.61
C SER A 347 -19.60 -6.48 14.80
N HIS A 348 -20.60 -6.55 13.91
CA HIS A 348 -21.80 -5.70 14.00
C HIS A 348 -22.70 -6.01 15.20
N GLU A 349 -22.68 -7.23 15.74
CA GLU A 349 -23.35 -7.55 17.01
C GLU A 349 -22.79 -6.72 18.17
N THR A 350 -21.50 -6.33 18.10
CA THR A 350 -20.82 -5.56 19.16
C THR A 350 -20.71 -4.07 18.84
N PHE A 351 -20.37 -3.72 17.60
CA PHE A 351 -20.14 -2.37 17.11
C PHE A 351 -20.93 -2.13 15.80
N PRO A 352 -22.24 -1.85 15.87
CA PRO A 352 -23.10 -1.79 14.69
C PRO A 352 -22.75 -0.66 13.70
N ASP A 353 -22.08 0.40 14.17
CA ASP A 353 -21.69 1.55 13.33
C ASP A 353 -20.26 1.43 12.77
N ALA A 354 -19.46 0.48 13.27
CA ALA A 354 -18.07 0.33 12.84
C ALA A 354 -18.00 -0.34 11.47
N LYS A 355 -17.20 0.23 10.56
CA LYS A 355 -16.99 -0.36 9.24
C LYS A 355 -16.04 -1.54 9.32
N THR A 356 -16.50 -2.71 8.91
CA THR A 356 -15.67 -3.91 8.83
C THR A 356 -14.82 -3.90 7.56
N THR A 357 -13.56 -4.33 7.68
CA THR A 357 -12.61 -4.32 6.57
C THR A 357 -11.50 -5.37 6.73
N VAL A 358 -10.74 -5.58 5.67
CA VAL A 358 -9.44 -6.27 5.64
C VAL A 358 -8.53 -5.46 4.72
N ASN A 359 -7.22 -5.42 4.96
CA ASN A 359 -6.27 -4.94 3.96
C ASN A 359 -5.99 -6.06 2.95
N PHE A 360 -6.54 -5.94 1.75
CA PHE A 360 -6.13 -6.82 0.67
C PHE A 360 -4.69 -6.49 0.27
N SER A 361 -3.83 -7.53 0.16
CA SER A 361 -2.44 -7.28 -0.20
C SER A 361 -2.27 -6.88 -1.65
N ASP A 362 -1.55 -5.80 -1.89
CA ASP A 362 -1.20 -5.37 -3.23
C ASP A 362 -0.13 -6.25 -3.87
N HIS A 363 0.64 -7.00 -3.06
CA HIS A 363 1.65 -7.95 -3.53
C HIS A 363 1.07 -8.95 -4.54
N THR A 364 -0.16 -9.41 -4.31
CA THR A 364 -0.84 -10.38 -5.19
C THR A 364 -1.12 -9.80 -6.58
N ILE A 365 -1.28 -8.48 -6.68
CA ILE A 365 -1.62 -7.74 -7.90
C ILE A 365 -0.36 -7.18 -8.58
N ILE A 366 0.62 -6.74 -7.78
CA ILE A 366 1.77 -5.94 -8.22
C ILE A 366 3.04 -6.77 -8.37
N ILE A 367 3.29 -7.73 -7.45
CA ILE A 367 4.56 -8.48 -7.39
C ILE A 367 4.49 -9.74 -8.25
N GLY A 368 5.56 -9.95 -9.03
CA GLY A 368 5.63 -10.99 -10.04
C GLY A 368 4.56 -10.78 -11.10
N ASP A 369 4.45 -11.69 -12.04
CA ASP A 369 3.33 -11.70 -12.99
C ASP A 369 2.04 -12.21 -12.31
N GLY A 370 1.81 -11.81 -11.06
CA GLY A 370 0.69 -12.22 -10.23
C GLY A 370 -0.63 -11.56 -10.65
N GLY A 371 -1.73 -12.14 -10.17
CA GLY A 371 -3.08 -11.61 -10.31
C GLY A 371 -3.83 -11.61 -8.99
N MET A 372 -5.01 -11.00 -8.96
CA MET A 372 -5.81 -10.95 -7.73
C MET A 372 -5.99 -12.36 -7.14
N VAL A 373 -6.42 -13.31 -7.97
CA VAL A 373 -6.50 -14.74 -7.64
C VAL A 373 -5.25 -15.51 -8.05
N ALA A 374 -4.70 -15.23 -9.24
CA ALA A 374 -3.54 -15.96 -9.76
C ALA A 374 -2.28 -15.79 -8.88
N GLY A 375 -2.14 -14.63 -8.25
CA GLY A 375 -1.13 -14.28 -7.26
C GLY A 375 -1.46 -14.78 -5.85
N ARG A 376 -2.40 -15.73 -5.72
CA ARG A 376 -2.84 -16.36 -4.47
C ARG A 376 -3.60 -15.44 -3.51
N GLY A 377 -4.08 -14.29 -3.98
CA GLY A 377 -5.00 -13.45 -3.21
C GLY A 377 -6.45 -13.95 -3.25
N PRO A 378 -7.33 -13.31 -2.46
CA PRO A 378 -8.76 -13.56 -2.47
C PRO A 378 -9.43 -12.87 -3.66
N ASP A 379 -10.59 -13.35 -4.09
CA ASP A 379 -11.39 -12.69 -5.12
C ASP A 379 -12.15 -11.51 -4.50
N PHE A 380 -11.69 -10.28 -4.77
CA PHE A 380 -12.29 -9.07 -4.20
C PHE A 380 -13.74 -8.91 -4.65
N PHE A 381 -14.06 -9.28 -5.90
CA PHE A 381 -15.43 -9.19 -6.40
C PHE A 381 -16.35 -10.19 -5.70
N MET A 382 -15.86 -11.35 -5.27
CA MET A 382 -16.64 -12.27 -4.46
C MET A 382 -17.03 -11.68 -3.11
N PHE A 383 -16.10 -11.02 -2.42
CA PHE A 383 -16.38 -10.27 -1.19
C PHE A 383 -17.46 -9.22 -1.44
N GLY A 384 -17.32 -8.50 -2.56
CA GLY A 384 -18.30 -7.58 -3.12
C GLY A 384 -19.70 -8.17 -3.23
N ARG A 385 -19.84 -9.25 -4.00
CA ARG A 385 -21.14 -9.84 -4.34
C ARG A 385 -21.92 -10.31 -3.12
N ILE A 386 -21.24 -10.85 -2.11
CA ILE A 386 -21.94 -11.37 -0.93
C ILE A 386 -22.03 -10.36 0.23
N GLY A 387 -21.45 -9.16 0.07
CA GLY A 387 -21.45 -8.14 1.11
C GLY A 387 -20.65 -8.58 2.32
N ALA A 388 -19.43 -9.09 2.09
CA ALA A 388 -18.58 -9.59 3.16
C ALA A 388 -17.99 -8.49 4.04
N LEU A 389 -17.87 -7.25 3.53
CA LEU A 389 -17.22 -6.11 4.19
C LEU A 389 -17.98 -4.80 3.94
N ASP A 390 -17.83 -3.84 4.85
CA ASP A 390 -18.38 -2.49 4.70
C ASP A 390 -17.42 -1.52 4.02
N MET A 391 -16.12 -1.73 4.21
CA MET A 391 -15.07 -0.92 3.61
C MET A 391 -14.07 -1.83 2.89
N TYR A 392 -13.70 -1.43 1.68
CA TYR A 392 -12.68 -2.13 0.87
C TYR A 392 -11.36 -1.40 1.01
N PHE A 393 -10.34 -2.14 1.44
CA PHE A 393 -9.07 -1.57 1.88
C PHE A 393 -7.91 -2.39 1.29
N SER A 394 -6.81 -1.72 0.96
CA SER A 394 -5.58 -2.35 0.43
C SER A 394 -4.37 -1.57 0.93
N GLU A 395 -3.19 -1.90 0.44
CA GLU A 395 -1.92 -1.23 0.72
C GLU A 395 -1.18 -0.80 -0.56
N ASP A 396 -0.08 -0.02 -0.40
CA ASP A 396 0.78 0.42 -1.50
C ASP A 396 2.28 0.17 -1.28
N TRP A 397 2.72 -1.10 -1.32
CA TRP A 397 4.14 -1.49 -1.32
C TRP A 397 4.89 -1.16 -2.64
N ILE A 398 4.42 -0.12 -3.32
CA ILE A 398 5.03 0.46 -4.51
C ILE A 398 6.13 1.38 -3.99
N PHE A 399 7.40 1.03 -4.21
CA PHE A 399 8.54 1.89 -3.85
C PHE A 399 9.51 2.00 -5.00
N SER A 400 10.43 2.96 -4.94
CA SER A 400 11.68 2.95 -5.69
C SER A 400 11.57 2.99 -7.23
N GLU A 401 12.73 2.96 -7.88
CA GLU A 401 13.00 3.18 -9.30
C GLU A 401 12.42 2.09 -10.23
N LEU A 402 12.65 2.19 -11.55
CA LEU A 402 12.11 1.30 -12.60
C LEU A 402 12.32 -0.22 -12.39
N SER A 403 13.22 -0.64 -11.50
CA SER A 403 13.56 -2.04 -11.19
C SER A 403 12.96 -2.59 -9.89
N SER A 404 12.09 -1.81 -9.23
CA SER A 404 11.47 -2.13 -7.95
C SER A 404 10.14 -2.90 -8.07
N TRP A 405 9.55 -3.31 -6.94
CA TRP A 405 8.23 -3.97 -6.91
C TRP A 405 7.12 -3.13 -7.58
N GLY A 406 7.23 -1.81 -7.55
CA GLY A 406 6.32 -0.87 -8.20
C GLY A 406 6.73 -0.39 -9.59
N ASN A 407 7.94 -0.74 -10.04
CA ASN A 407 8.62 -0.21 -11.22
C ASN A 407 8.60 1.34 -11.31
N GLY A 408 8.55 2.05 -10.18
CA GLY A 408 8.41 3.51 -10.11
C GLY A 408 7.08 4.08 -10.62
N LEU A 409 6.09 3.24 -10.96
CA LEU A 409 4.77 3.65 -11.47
C LEU A 409 3.77 3.87 -10.33
N TRP A 410 3.89 4.99 -9.64
CA TRP A 410 2.97 5.37 -8.54
C TRP A 410 1.50 5.36 -8.93
N GLN A 411 1.18 5.58 -10.20
CA GLN A 411 -0.20 5.52 -10.70
C GLN A 411 -0.88 4.16 -10.49
N ARG A 412 -0.14 3.07 -10.31
CA ARG A 412 -0.70 1.73 -10.01
C ARG A 412 -1.58 1.72 -8.76
N VAL A 413 -1.35 2.61 -7.78
CA VAL A 413 -2.27 2.75 -6.62
C VAL A 413 -3.68 3.15 -7.06
N SER A 414 -3.82 3.89 -8.18
CA SER A 414 -5.13 4.23 -8.73
C SER A 414 -5.83 3.03 -9.36
N TYR A 415 -5.09 2.04 -9.86
CA TYR A 415 -5.66 0.80 -10.38
C TYR A 415 -6.19 -0.07 -9.25
N ILE A 416 -5.42 -0.21 -8.16
CA ILE A 416 -5.85 -0.92 -6.95
C ILE A 416 -7.11 -0.26 -6.38
N ALA A 417 -7.12 1.06 -6.20
CA ALA A 417 -8.29 1.76 -5.69
C ALA A 417 -9.52 1.56 -6.60
N GLU A 418 -9.34 1.47 -7.92
CA GLU A 418 -10.41 1.16 -8.86
C GLU A 418 -10.93 -0.28 -8.72
N LEU A 419 -10.04 -1.25 -8.46
CA LEU A 419 -10.43 -2.63 -8.14
C LEU A 419 -11.25 -2.70 -6.85
N LEU A 420 -10.82 -1.98 -5.80
CA LEU A 420 -11.56 -1.91 -4.54
C LEU A 420 -12.93 -1.23 -4.74
N ARG A 421 -12.97 -0.13 -5.48
CA ARG A 421 -14.23 0.54 -5.86
C ARG A 421 -15.14 -0.42 -6.62
N ALA A 422 -14.56 -1.23 -7.48
CA ALA A 422 -15.31 -2.20 -8.26
C ALA A 422 -15.87 -3.34 -7.41
N ALA A 423 -15.08 -3.87 -6.50
CA ALA A 423 -15.52 -4.85 -5.52
C ALA A 423 -16.60 -4.29 -4.57
N GLY A 424 -16.48 -3.05 -4.12
CA GLY A 424 -17.42 -2.48 -3.15
C GLY A 424 -18.78 -2.02 -3.71
N ARG A 425 -18.96 -1.99 -5.04
CA ARG A 425 -20.14 -1.35 -5.68
C ARG A 425 -21.49 -2.04 -5.44
N TYR A 426 -21.50 -3.29 -4.97
CA TYR A 426 -22.72 -4.12 -4.96
C TYR A 426 -23.73 -3.71 -3.89
N HIS A 427 -23.24 -3.31 -2.72
CA HIS A 427 -24.06 -3.11 -1.51
C HIS A 427 -23.93 -1.71 -0.88
N HIS A 428 -22.94 -0.93 -1.28
CA HIS A 428 -22.66 0.39 -0.69
C HIS A 428 -23.13 1.52 -1.62
N ARG A 429 -24.24 2.18 -1.25
CA ARG A 429 -24.86 3.24 -2.06
C ARG A 429 -24.68 4.63 -1.43
N PRO A 430 -24.44 5.69 -2.24
CA PRO A 430 -24.23 5.66 -3.69
C PRO A 430 -22.81 5.20 -4.10
N HIS A 431 -21.84 5.17 -3.18
CA HIS A 431 -20.46 4.80 -3.44
C HIS A 431 -19.87 3.94 -2.31
N PRO A 432 -18.94 3.02 -2.62
CA PRO A 432 -18.25 2.24 -1.60
C PRO A 432 -17.36 3.11 -0.71
N VAL A 433 -17.23 2.70 0.55
CA VAL A 433 -16.22 3.25 1.46
C VAL A 433 -14.89 2.57 1.13
N LEU A 434 -13.86 3.38 0.88
CA LEU A 434 -12.54 2.91 0.48
C LEU A 434 -11.46 3.42 1.42
N GLY A 435 -10.49 2.56 1.71
CA GLY A 435 -9.28 2.95 2.43
C GLY A 435 -8.00 2.37 1.81
N MET A 436 -6.87 2.92 2.21
CA MET A 436 -5.55 2.50 1.73
C MET A 436 -4.48 2.66 2.80
N HIS A 437 -3.59 1.68 2.92
CA HIS A 437 -2.30 1.90 3.56
C HIS A 437 -1.40 2.66 2.59
N VAL A 438 -0.95 3.85 3.02
CA VAL A 438 0.13 4.58 2.35
C VAL A 438 1.41 4.21 3.09
N ILE A 439 2.43 3.76 2.36
CA ILE A 439 3.68 3.28 2.93
C ILE A 439 4.81 4.30 2.70
N PRO A 440 5.00 5.31 3.56
CA PRO A 440 6.28 6.01 3.62
C PRO A 440 7.34 4.97 3.98
N ASN A 441 8.43 4.89 3.23
CA ASN A 441 9.49 3.90 3.49
C ASN A 441 10.87 4.55 3.34
N GLY A 442 11.85 3.98 4.01
CA GLY A 442 13.24 4.42 4.03
C GLY A 442 13.74 4.77 5.44
N TYR A 443 15.06 4.91 5.55
CA TYR A 443 15.73 5.36 6.77
C TYR A 443 16.68 6.51 6.41
N ASP A 444 16.22 7.74 6.59
CA ASP A 444 17.04 8.95 6.46
C ASP A 444 16.71 9.94 7.59
N PRO A 445 17.29 9.75 8.78
CA PRO A 445 16.96 10.53 9.97
C PRO A 445 17.35 12.00 9.89
N LEU A 446 18.28 12.35 9.00
CA LEU A 446 18.84 13.70 8.85
C LEU A 446 18.52 14.33 7.49
N GLY A 447 17.76 13.64 6.63
CA GLY A 447 17.34 14.14 5.33
C GLY A 447 16.55 15.43 5.43
N SER A 448 16.99 16.45 4.69
CA SER A 448 16.34 17.77 4.66
C SER A 448 15.22 17.87 3.61
N GLY A 449 15.18 16.93 2.65
CA GLY A 449 14.17 16.90 1.59
C GLY A 449 12.80 16.46 2.08
N THR A 450 11.79 16.65 1.22
CA THR A 450 10.43 16.13 1.42
C THR A 450 10.21 14.95 0.49
N ASP A 451 9.71 13.83 1.02
CA ASP A 451 9.27 12.72 0.17
C ASP A 451 7.95 13.07 -0.53
N ARG A 452 8.06 13.57 -1.76
CA ARG A 452 6.92 14.00 -2.58
C ARG A 452 6.05 12.84 -3.05
N THR A 453 6.54 11.60 -2.98
CA THR A 453 5.78 10.42 -3.40
C THR A 453 4.61 10.12 -2.48
N VAL A 454 4.70 10.52 -1.20
CA VAL A 454 3.62 10.38 -0.22
C VAL A 454 2.40 11.19 -0.66
N GLY A 455 2.58 12.48 -0.94
CA GLY A 455 1.52 13.35 -1.45
C GLY A 455 0.96 12.87 -2.80
N ALA A 456 1.82 12.35 -3.67
CA ALA A 456 1.39 11.84 -4.98
C ALA A 456 0.43 10.66 -4.84
N ARG A 457 0.76 9.69 -3.98
CA ARG A 457 -0.09 8.54 -3.69
C ARG A 457 -1.42 8.96 -3.07
N VAL A 458 -1.39 9.85 -2.07
CA VAL A 458 -2.61 10.41 -1.47
C VAL A 458 -3.51 11.06 -2.54
N ASN A 459 -2.96 11.91 -3.43
CA ASN A 459 -3.75 12.57 -4.48
C ASN A 459 -4.30 11.59 -5.54
N LEU A 460 -3.52 10.58 -5.93
CA LEU A 460 -3.97 9.53 -6.83
C LEU A 460 -5.15 8.74 -6.24
N LEU A 461 -5.04 8.38 -4.96
CA LEU A 461 -6.08 7.66 -4.20
C LEU A 461 -7.32 8.51 -3.95
N LEU A 462 -7.15 9.79 -3.56
CA LEU A 462 -8.26 10.74 -3.42
C LEU A 462 -9.06 10.84 -4.72
N GLY A 463 -8.36 10.94 -5.85
CA GLY A 463 -8.96 10.97 -7.19
C GLY A 463 -9.81 9.75 -7.54
N ARG A 464 -9.67 8.65 -6.79
CA ARG A 464 -10.46 7.42 -6.92
C ARG A 464 -11.50 7.24 -5.82
N GLY A 465 -11.67 8.24 -4.95
CA GLY A 465 -12.69 8.25 -3.90
C GLY A 465 -12.23 7.67 -2.57
N VAL A 466 -10.94 7.39 -2.36
CA VAL A 466 -10.41 6.93 -1.06
C VAL A 466 -10.55 8.02 -0.01
N LYS A 467 -11.10 7.66 1.17
CA LYS A 467 -11.36 8.60 2.28
C LYS A 467 -10.68 8.21 3.60
N HIS A 468 -10.19 6.97 3.70
CA HIS A 468 -9.48 6.45 4.85
C HIS A 468 -8.03 6.14 4.49
N PHE A 469 -7.10 6.87 5.09
CA PHE A 469 -5.67 6.70 4.88
C PHE A 469 -5.01 6.21 6.16
N SER A 470 -4.23 5.14 6.07
CA SER A 470 -3.43 4.65 7.18
C SER A 470 -1.96 4.61 6.77
N PHE A 471 -1.10 5.26 7.53
CA PHE A 471 0.31 5.40 7.18
C PHE A 471 1.10 4.28 7.85
N PHE A 472 1.37 3.22 7.11
CA PHE A 472 1.93 1.97 7.62
C PHE A 472 3.45 1.89 7.42
N THR A 473 4.27 1.56 8.42
CA THR A 473 4.02 1.67 9.87
C THR A 473 4.86 2.77 10.49
N TYR A 474 4.26 3.57 11.37
CA TYR A 474 4.91 4.73 11.98
C TYR A 474 6.05 4.39 12.94
N GLY A 475 5.87 3.39 13.81
CA GLY A 475 6.62 3.19 15.06
C GLY A 475 8.14 3.44 14.96
N PRO A 476 8.83 3.82 16.06
CA PRO A 476 10.27 4.05 15.99
C PRO A 476 10.97 2.78 15.51
N THR A 477 11.88 2.91 14.54
CA THR A 477 12.62 1.77 13.95
C THR A 477 13.26 0.89 15.00
N ALA A 478 13.62 1.48 16.15
CA ALA A 478 14.18 0.78 17.29
C ALA A 478 13.30 -0.32 17.92
N ARG A 479 12.05 -0.46 17.51
CA ARG A 479 11.07 -1.37 18.12
C ARG A 479 10.45 -2.38 17.16
N GLY A 480 10.88 -2.44 15.90
CA GLY A 480 10.27 -3.39 14.95
C GLY A 480 11.09 -3.71 13.72
N THR A 481 10.49 -3.66 12.54
CA THR A 481 11.12 -4.11 11.28
C THR A 481 11.74 -2.94 10.51
N HIS A 482 12.31 -3.25 9.35
CA HIS A 482 12.85 -2.28 8.41
C HIS A 482 11.83 -1.29 7.82
N ASP A 483 10.53 -1.51 8.02
CA ASP A 483 9.44 -0.79 7.33
C ASP A 483 8.89 0.39 8.14
N PHE A 484 9.55 0.71 9.24
CA PHE A 484 9.16 1.74 10.17
C PHE A 484 9.66 3.10 9.71
N TRP A 485 8.73 4.02 9.44
CA TRP A 485 9.08 5.28 8.80
C TRP A 485 9.18 6.47 9.75
N GLY A 486 8.87 6.33 11.03
CA GLY A 486 8.95 7.42 12.00
C GLY A 486 10.34 8.06 12.06
N ASP A 487 11.38 7.33 11.71
CA ASP A 487 12.76 7.82 11.63
C ASP A 487 13.17 8.40 10.28
N ASN A 488 12.33 8.31 9.26
CA ASN A 488 12.55 8.89 7.95
C ASN A 488 12.10 10.35 7.91
N ALA A 489 13.02 11.30 8.12
CA ALA A 489 12.67 12.72 8.15
C ALA A 489 11.98 13.19 6.84
N PRO A 490 12.45 12.83 5.63
CA PRO A 490 11.71 13.09 4.39
C PRO A 490 10.30 12.51 4.35
N GLY A 491 10.09 11.29 4.85
CA GLY A 491 8.78 10.65 4.94
C GLY A 491 7.82 11.38 5.88
N MET A 492 8.32 11.87 7.03
CA MET A 492 7.54 12.71 7.95
C MET A 492 7.12 14.03 7.30
N ARG A 493 8.03 14.71 6.59
CA ARG A 493 7.71 15.94 5.85
C ARG A 493 6.67 15.70 4.75
N GLY A 494 6.83 14.60 3.99
CA GLY A 494 5.90 14.21 2.94
C GLY A 494 4.50 13.90 3.47
N THR A 495 4.43 13.25 4.64
CA THR A 495 3.18 12.96 5.35
C THR A 495 2.48 14.23 5.81
N ALA A 496 3.19 15.12 6.51
CA ALA A 496 2.62 16.38 6.98
C ALA A 496 2.15 17.28 5.82
N ASP A 497 2.95 17.38 4.74
CA ASP A 497 2.57 18.13 3.54
C ASP A 497 1.31 17.55 2.89
N ALA A 498 1.22 16.23 2.73
CA ALA A 498 0.03 15.58 2.16
C ALA A 498 -1.23 15.80 3.00
N ILE A 499 -1.13 15.60 4.32
CA ILE A 499 -2.26 15.77 5.25
C ILE A 499 -2.72 17.23 5.29
N GLY A 500 -1.77 18.16 5.47
CA GLY A 500 -2.08 19.59 5.56
C GLY A 500 -2.62 20.19 4.27
N LEU A 501 -2.23 19.66 3.10
CA LEU A 501 -2.77 20.07 1.81
C LEU A 501 -4.26 19.73 1.68
N VAL A 502 -4.63 18.53 2.11
CA VAL A 502 -5.98 17.97 1.99
C VAL A 502 -6.91 18.49 3.08
N GLY A 503 -6.39 18.72 4.29
CA GLY A 503 -7.16 19.14 5.46
C GLY A 503 -7.57 20.62 5.51
N LYS A 504 -7.15 21.43 4.53
CA LYS A 504 -7.56 22.85 4.46
C LYS A 504 -9.08 22.97 4.40
N PRO A 505 -9.70 23.92 5.14
CA PRO A 505 -11.16 24.00 5.27
C PRO A 505 -11.87 24.33 3.94
N GLU A 506 -11.19 24.98 3.01
CA GLU A 506 -11.68 25.24 1.66
C GLU A 506 -11.50 24.03 0.71
N ILE A 507 -10.64 23.06 1.03
CA ILE A 507 -10.36 21.88 0.19
C ILE A 507 -11.13 20.66 0.68
N GLU A 508 -11.04 20.33 1.97
CA GLU A 508 -11.55 19.08 2.55
C GLU A 508 -13.02 18.81 2.20
N PRO A 509 -13.95 19.77 2.28
CA PRO A 509 -15.35 19.51 1.95
C PRO A 509 -15.55 19.02 0.52
N PHE A 510 -14.78 19.54 -0.46
CA PHE A 510 -14.90 19.16 -1.86
C PHE A 510 -14.32 17.78 -2.13
N VAL A 511 -13.18 17.45 -1.53
CA VAL A 511 -12.58 16.12 -1.70
C VAL A 511 -13.30 15.07 -0.88
N TYR A 512 -13.89 15.40 0.27
CA TYR A 512 -14.66 14.46 1.09
C TYR A 512 -15.99 14.09 0.41
N GLU A 513 -16.77 15.09 0.01
CA GLU A 513 -18.07 14.88 -0.64
C GLU A 513 -17.93 14.46 -2.12
N GLY A 514 -16.79 14.82 -2.74
CA GLY A 514 -16.51 14.56 -4.15
C GLY A 514 -16.32 13.08 -4.47
N GLN A 515 -16.94 12.68 -5.58
CA GLN A 515 -16.93 11.32 -6.12
C GLN A 515 -16.28 11.31 -7.49
N PRO A 516 -15.54 10.24 -7.85
CA PRO A 516 -14.97 10.13 -9.19
C PRO A 516 -16.02 10.40 -10.26
N ALA A 517 -15.67 11.22 -11.25
CA ALA A 517 -16.56 11.52 -12.36
C ALA A 517 -17.07 10.22 -13.01
N PRO A 518 -18.37 10.14 -13.37
CA PRO A 518 -18.94 8.92 -13.94
C PRO A 518 -18.15 8.43 -15.16
N PRO A 519 -17.64 7.18 -15.15
CA PRO A 519 -16.89 6.64 -16.27
C PRO A 519 -17.80 6.37 -17.47
N GLN A 520 -17.27 6.58 -18.68
CA GLN A 520 -17.96 6.25 -19.95
C GLN A 520 -17.39 4.99 -20.61
N ALA A 521 -16.30 4.46 -20.07
CA ALA A 521 -15.64 3.25 -20.51
C ALA A 521 -15.27 2.36 -19.33
N CYS A 522 -15.12 1.07 -19.58
CA CYS A 522 -14.68 0.10 -18.58
C CYS A 522 -13.58 -0.84 -19.10
N LEU A 523 -12.75 -1.33 -18.19
CA LEU A 523 -11.87 -2.47 -18.36
C LEU A 523 -12.59 -3.71 -17.79
N LEU A 524 -12.79 -4.71 -18.63
CA LEU A 524 -13.34 -5.98 -18.20
C LEU A 524 -12.25 -6.79 -17.51
N PHE A 525 -12.54 -7.26 -16.31
CA PHE A 525 -11.66 -8.09 -15.50
C PHE A 525 -12.15 -9.54 -15.55
N GLY A 526 -11.34 -10.45 -16.09
CA GLY A 526 -11.66 -11.86 -16.19
C GLY A 526 -11.15 -12.65 -15.00
N THR A 527 -11.86 -12.68 -13.87
CA THR A 527 -11.49 -13.56 -12.73
C THR A 527 -11.40 -15.04 -13.16
N THR A 528 -12.21 -15.43 -14.15
CA THR A 528 -12.15 -16.77 -14.75
C THR A 528 -10.80 -17.06 -15.42
N ALA A 529 -10.19 -16.07 -16.08
CA ALA A 529 -8.87 -16.26 -16.69
C ALA A 529 -7.78 -16.42 -15.65
N GLU A 530 -7.90 -15.72 -14.51
CA GLU A 530 -6.94 -15.87 -13.40
C GLU A 530 -6.99 -17.27 -12.78
N TYR A 531 -8.16 -17.92 -12.72
CA TYR A 531 -8.24 -19.33 -12.30
C TYR A 531 -7.39 -20.24 -13.20
N TRP A 532 -7.36 -19.99 -14.51
CA TRP A 532 -6.56 -20.77 -15.45
C TRP A 532 -5.07 -20.41 -15.42
N GLN A 533 -4.75 -19.14 -15.18
CA GLN A 533 -3.37 -18.69 -14.97
C GLN A 533 -2.76 -19.31 -13.71
N ALA A 534 -3.53 -19.36 -12.62
CA ALA A 534 -3.15 -20.04 -11.38
C ALA A 534 -2.87 -21.53 -11.57
N ALA A 535 -3.60 -22.19 -12.49
CA ALA A 535 -3.47 -23.62 -12.77
C ALA A 535 -2.19 -23.97 -13.53
N ASN A 536 -1.78 -23.09 -14.45
CA ASN A 536 -0.71 -23.34 -15.40
C ASN A 536 0.64 -22.73 -14.98
N GLY A 537 0.68 -21.97 -13.87
CA GLY A 537 1.89 -21.27 -13.42
C GLY A 537 2.39 -20.21 -14.40
N THR A 538 1.55 -19.81 -15.35
CA THR A 538 1.88 -18.80 -16.37
C THR A 538 1.75 -17.40 -15.79
N GLU A 539 2.55 -16.49 -16.33
CA GLU A 539 2.43 -15.04 -16.10
C GLU A 539 0.99 -14.57 -16.32
N ALA A 540 0.37 -14.02 -15.28
CA ALA A 540 -0.99 -13.51 -15.36
C ALA A 540 -1.04 -12.28 -16.26
N SER A 541 -2.10 -12.13 -17.05
CA SER A 541 -2.39 -10.96 -17.89
C SER A 541 -2.63 -9.66 -17.08
N ASN A 542 -2.36 -9.64 -15.78
CA ASN A 542 -2.66 -8.49 -14.92
C ASN A 542 -1.72 -7.32 -15.11
N GLN A 543 -0.47 -7.55 -15.52
CA GLN A 543 0.37 -6.45 -15.96
C GLN A 543 -0.25 -5.75 -17.17
N GLU A 544 -0.78 -6.52 -18.13
CA GLU A 544 -1.49 -5.98 -19.29
C GLU A 544 -2.72 -5.15 -18.87
N LYS A 545 -3.52 -5.63 -17.91
CA LYS A 545 -4.66 -4.89 -17.34
C LYS A 545 -4.22 -3.58 -16.68
N GLN A 546 -3.19 -3.64 -15.82
CA GLN A 546 -2.65 -2.50 -15.10
C GLN A 546 -2.16 -1.44 -16.09
N TYR A 547 -1.28 -1.82 -17.01
CA TYR A 547 -0.71 -0.87 -17.97
C TYR A 547 -1.76 -0.31 -18.93
N THR A 548 -2.74 -1.12 -19.34
CA THR A 548 -3.89 -0.64 -20.12
C THR A 548 -4.66 0.43 -19.35
N TYR A 549 -4.94 0.20 -18.07
CA TYR A 549 -5.61 1.18 -17.22
C TYR A 549 -4.78 2.48 -17.06
N LEU A 550 -3.48 2.37 -16.80
CA LEU A 550 -2.60 3.53 -16.65
C LEU A 550 -2.50 4.36 -17.93
N MET A 551 -2.38 3.70 -19.07
CA MET A 551 -2.34 4.33 -20.39
C MET A 551 -3.60 5.15 -20.67
N VAL A 552 -4.77 4.67 -20.25
CA VAL A 552 -6.03 5.43 -20.33
C VAL A 552 -6.07 6.58 -19.33
N GLN A 553 -5.56 6.36 -18.12
CA GLN A 553 -5.52 7.39 -17.07
C GLN A 553 -4.65 8.59 -17.44
N GLN A 554 -3.59 8.39 -18.25
CA GLN A 554 -2.75 9.48 -18.77
C GLN A 554 -3.47 10.45 -19.71
N GLU A 555 -4.65 10.10 -20.21
CA GLU A 555 -5.50 11.00 -21.01
C GLU A 555 -6.67 11.57 -20.18
N GLN A 556 -6.60 11.43 -18.85
CA GLN A 556 -7.62 11.87 -17.90
C GLN A 556 -9.01 11.28 -18.13
N ILE A 557 -9.07 10.11 -18.76
CA ILE A 557 -10.31 9.36 -18.95
C ILE A 557 -10.56 8.48 -17.72
N PRO A 558 -11.69 8.65 -17.00
CA PRO A 558 -12.10 7.71 -15.97
C PRO A 558 -12.43 6.37 -16.62
N LEU A 559 -11.68 5.35 -16.25
CA LEU A 559 -11.89 3.96 -16.68
C LEU A 559 -12.41 3.17 -15.48
N ASP A 560 -13.58 2.56 -15.62
CA ASP A 560 -14.13 1.66 -14.61
C ASP A 560 -13.51 0.26 -14.72
N ILE A 561 -13.62 -0.58 -13.69
CA ILE A 561 -13.34 -2.02 -13.77
C ILE A 561 -14.61 -2.81 -13.50
N ILE A 562 -14.93 -3.77 -14.38
CA ILE A 562 -16.10 -4.65 -14.20
C ILE A 562 -15.62 -6.09 -14.30
N ASP A 563 -15.94 -6.91 -13.30
CA ASP A 563 -15.68 -8.34 -13.43
C ASP A 563 -16.65 -8.99 -14.42
N THR A 564 -16.12 -9.90 -15.24
CA THR A 564 -16.88 -10.58 -16.29
C THR A 564 -18.08 -11.37 -15.77
N PHE A 565 -18.17 -11.71 -14.48
CA PHE A 565 -19.36 -12.36 -13.94
C PHE A 565 -20.59 -11.43 -13.88
N ASP A 566 -20.42 -10.11 -13.94
CA ASP A 566 -21.49 -9.12 -13.74
C ASP A 566 -21.74 -8.22 -14.96
N LEU A 567 -21.35 -8.68 -16.16
CA LEU A 567 -21.53 -7.90 -17.39
C LEU A 567 -22.99 -7.54 -17.63
N ASP A 568 -23.90 -8.49 -17.45
CA ASP A 568 -25.35 -8.29 -17.59
C ASP A 568 -25.90 -7.16 -16.70
N ARG A 569 -25.29 -6.95 -15.54
CA ARG A 569 -25.68 -5.91 -14.59
C ARG A 569 -25.15 -4.52 -14.98
N PHE A 570 -23.88 -4.44 -15.38
CA PHE A 570 -23.17 -3.15 -15.44
C PHE A 570 -22.81 -2.69 -16.85
N ILE A 571 -22.57 -3.58 -17.83
CA ILE A 571 -21.96 -3.21 -19.12
C ILE A 571 -22.77 -2.16 -19.90
N LYS A 572 -24.10 -2.16 -19.72
CA LYS A 572 -25.04 -1.24 -20.37
C LYS A 572 -24.79 0.24 -20.05
N ASP A 573 -24.09 0.55 -18.96
CA ASP A 573 -23.84 1.92 -18.52
C ASP A 573 -22.63 2.56 -19.24
N TYR A 574 -21.95 1.81 -20.11
CA TYR A 574 -20.71 2.22 -20.77
C TYR A 574 -20.85 2.27 -22.28
N ARG A 575 -20.12 3.20 -22.91
CA ARG A 575 -20.01 3.35 -24.36
C ARG A 575 -18.96 2.41 -24.95
N ALA A 576 -17.91 2.13 -24.17
CA ALA A 576 -16.80 1.31 -24.59
C ALA A 576 -16.33 0.36 -23.49
N ALA A 577 -15.80 -0.78 -23.90
CA ALA A 577 -15.21 -1.79 -23.02
C ALA A 577 -13.87 -2.27 -23.60
N LEU A 578 -12.86 -2.41 -22.75
CA LEU A 578 -11.57 -3.01 -23.10
C LEU A 578 -11.49 -4.37 -22.43
N PHE A 579 -11.01 -5.39 -23.15
CA PHE A 579 -10.86 -6.73 -22.58
C PHE A 579 -9.59 -7.40 -23.08
N VAL A 580 -8.77 -7.87 -22.13
CA VAL A 580 -7.45 -8.44 -22.39
C VAL A 580 -7.36 -9.94 -22.12
N ASP A 581 -8.33 -10.49 -21.37
CA ASP A 581 -8.25 -11.87 -20.89
C ASP A 581 -8.79 -12.88 -21.89
N TRP A 582 -8.18 -14.06 -21.92
CA TRP A 582 -8.55 -15.12 -22.85
C TRP A 582 -9.90 -15.73 -22.52
N ASN A 583 -10.19 -15.91 -21.23
CA ASN A 583 -11.37 -16.62 -20.77
C ASN A 583 -12.51 -15.67 -20.38
N ILE A 584 -13.71 -16.01 -20.85
CA ILE A 584 -14.97 -15.38 -20.45
C ILE A 584 -16.05 -16.44 -20.37
N ARG A 585 -16.91 -16.37 -19.35
CA ARG A 585 -17.99 -17.35 -19.20
C ARG A 585 -18.95 -17.30 -20.39
N ARG A 586 -19.46 -18.45 -20.83
CA ARG A 586 -20.47 -18.51 -21.90
C ARG A 586 -21.69 -17.64 -21.60
N ALA A 587 -22.15 -17.63 -20.34
CA ALA A 587 -23.25 -16.77 -19.90
C ALA A 587 -22.92 -15.27 -20.07
N SER A 588 -21.71 -14.86 -19.69
CA SER A 588 -21.23 -13.48 -19.79
C SER A 588 -20.96 -13.06 -21.24
N ALA A 589 -20.49 -13.98 -22.08
CA ALA A 589 -20.30 -13.75 -23.51
C ALA A 589 -21.61 -13.39 -24.22
N GLY A 590 -22.72 -14.00 -23.82
CA GLY A 590 -24.05 -13.65 -24.33
C GLY A 590 -24.47 -12.20 -23.99
N ALA A 591 -24.21 -11.76 -22.76
CA ALA A 591 -24.48 -10.37 -22.35
C ALA A 591 -23.59 -9.37 -23.11
N LEU A 592 -22.30 -9.68 -23.25
CA LEU A 592 -21.35 -8.87 -24.01
C LEU A 592 -21.76 -8.74 -25.47
N ARG A 593 -22.17 -9.85 -26.11
CA ARG A 593 -22.65 -9.85 -27.48
C ARG A 593 -23.82 -8.89 -27.66
N LYS A 594 -24.86 -9.04 -26.82
CA LYS A 594 -26.06 -8.19 -26.89
C LYS A 594 -25.74 -6.71 -26.73
N TRP A 595 -24.81 -6.37 -25.84
CA TRP A 595 -24.39 -4.97 -25.64
C TRP A 595 -23.66 -4.41 -26.86
N VAL A 596 -22.75 -5.18 -27.48
CA VAL A 596 -22.09 -4.74 -28.73
C VAL A 596 -23.12 -4.59 -29.86
N GLU A 597 -24.00 -5.56 -30.06
CA GLU A 597 -25.06 -5.50 -31.09
C GLU A 597 -25.96 -4.26 -30.91
N ALA A 598 -26.13 -3.78 -29.68
CA ALA A 598 -26.91 -2.60 -29.33
C ALA A 598 -26.15 -1.25 -29.43
N GLY A 599 -24.89 -1.25 -29.90
CA GLY A 599 -24.12 -0.02 -30.12
C GLY A 599 -22.82 0.10 -29.31
N GLY A 600 -22.51 -0.88 -28.46
CA GLY A 600 -21.27 -0.90 -27.68
C GLY A 600 -20.01 -1.00 -28.56
N VAL A 601 -18.92 -0.38 -28.08
CA VAL A 601 -17.59 -0.49 -28.72
C VAL A 601 -16.68 -1.37 -27.87
N LEU A 602 -16.37 -2.57 -28.36
CA LEU A 602 -15.50 -3.52 -27.67
C LEU A 602 -14.09 -3.50 -28.26
N LEU A 603 -13.08 -3.23 -27.43
CA LEU A 603 -11.67 -3.37 -27.77
C LEU A 603 -11.11 -4.67 -27.19
N LEU A 604 -10.60 -5.53 -28.06
CA LEU A 604 -10.05 -6.85 -27.73
C LEU A 604 -8.56 -6.91 -28.05
N TRP A 605 -7.82 -7.54 -27.16
CA TRP A 605 -6.46 -8.00 -27.43
C TRP A 605 -6.50 -9.25 -28.32
N PRO A 606 -5.37 -9.66 -28.93
CA PRO A 606 -5.35 -10.75 -29.92
C PRO A 606 -6.13 -12.00 -29.51
N ASN A 607 -5.90 -12.49 -28.30
CA ASN A 607 -6.52 -13.71 -27.77
C ASN A 607 -7.67 -13.44 -26.79
N ALA A 608 -8.08 -12.19 -26.60
CA ALA A 608 -9.13 -11.86 -25.64
C ALA A 608 -10.47 -12.48 -26.05
N ALA A 609 -11.19 -13.01 -25.07
CA ALA A 609 -12.48 -13.71 -25.23
C ALA A 609 -12.46 -14.93 -26.17
N SER A 610 -11.31 -15.60 -26.31
CA SER A 610 -11.15 -16.77 -27.19
C SER A 610 -11.48 -18.11 -26.53
N ARG A 611 -11.70 -18.12 -25.20
CA ARG A 611 -11.97 -19.32 -24.41
C ARG A 611 -13.10 -19.11 -23.42
N ASP A 612 -13.75 -20.20 -23.05
CA ASP A 612 -14.79 -20.21 -22.04
C ASP A 612 -14.25 -20.43 -20.61
N GLU A 613 -15.15 -20.63 -19.64
CA GLU A 613 -14.79 -20.91 -18.25
C GLU A 613 -14.10 -22.25 -18.00
N TYR A 614 -14.23 -23.19 -18.91
CA TYR A 614 -13.59 -24.51 -18.86
C TYR A 614 -12.34 -24.58 -19.74
N ASN A 615 -11.88 -23.42 -20.24
CA ASN A 615 -10.77 -23.25 -21.15
C ASN A 615 -10.99 -23.83 -22.56
N ASP A 616 -12.24 -24.16 -22.91
CA ASP A 616 -12.60 -24.62 -24.24
C ASP A 616 -12.66 -23.42 -25.21
N PRO A 617 -12.33 -23.60 -26.50
CA PRO A 617 -12.48 -22.55 -27.49
C PRO A 617 -13.90 -21.94 -27.48
N LEU A 618 -13.95 -20.62 -27.57
CA LEU A 618 -15.18 -19.83 -27.59
C LEU A 618 -15.08 -18.74 -28.65
N GLU A 619 -16.05 -18.72 -29.56
CA GLU A 619 -16.22 -17.63 -30.52
C GLU A 619 -17.49 -16.84 -30.15
N ILE A 620 -17.32 -15.59 -29.71
CA ILE A 620 -18.46 -14.73 -29.35
C ILE A 620 -19.07 -14.09 -30.60
N PHE A 621 -18.24 -13.62 -31.52
CA PHE A 621 -18.65 -12.92 -32.72
C PHE A 621 -17.99 -13.58 -33.94
N ALA A 622 -18.83 -14.16 -34.80
CA ALA A 622 -18.39 -14.86 -35.99
C ALA A 622 -17.54 -13.95 -36.87
N GLY A 623 -16.35 -14.41 -37.27
CA GLY A 623 -15.48 -13.69 -38.21
C GLY A 623 -14.76 -12.47 -37.63
N THR A 624 -14.69 -12.33 -36.31
CA THR A 624 -13.96 -11.24 -35.62
C THR A 624 -12.65 -11.69 -34.98
N THR A 625 -12.13 -12.85 -35.38
CA THR A 625 -10.90 -13.46 -34.85
C THR A 625 -9.65 -12.73 -35.31
N ASP A 626 -9.70 -12.09 -36.47
CA ASP A 626 -8.56 -11.39 -37.06
C ASP A 626 -8.44 -9.96 -36.54
N ALA A 627 -7.22 -9.43 -36.52
CA ALA A 627 -6.96 -8.05 -36.16
C ALA A 627 -7.69 -7.09 -37.13
N GLY A 628 -8.32 -6.04 -36.59
CA GLY A 628 -9.09 -5.10 -37.39
C GLY A 628 -10.30 -4.52 -36.66
N THR A 629 -11.12 -3.77 -37.39
CA THR A 629 -12.40 -3.23 -36.90
C THR A 629 -13.53 -3.94 -37.64
N HIS A 630 -14.42 -4.55 -36.86
CA HIS A 630 -15.52 -5.37 -37.36
C HIS A 630 -16.85 -4.79 -36.89
N ALA A 631 -17.78 -4.57 -37.83
CA ALA A 631 -19.13 -4.13 -37.49
C ALA A 631 -19.94 -5.31 -36.91
N VAL A 632 -20.65 -5.07 -35.81
CA VAL A 632 -21.49 -6.08 -35.14
C VAL A 632 -22.77 -5.40 -34.68
N GLY A 633 -23.88 -5.66 -35.39
CA GLY A 633 -25.13 -4.94 -35.17
C GLY A 633 -24.92 -3.42 -35.33
N GLN A 634 -25.32 -2.65 -34.31
CA GLN A 634 -25.11 -1.20 -34.26
C GLN A 634 -23.74 -0.81 -33.68
N GLY A 635 -23.03 -1.75 -33.06
CA GLY A 635 -21.72 -1.52 -32.45
C GLY A 635 -20.57 -2.03 -33.29
N ARG A 636 -19.44 -2.24 -32.62
CA ARG A 636 -18.21 -2.71 -33.26
C ARG A 636 -17.30 -3.46 -32.30
N VAL A 637 -16.55 -4.39 -32.86
CA VAL A 637 -15.42 -5.06 -32.22
C VAL A 637 -14.14 -4.58 -32.89
N VAL A 638 -13.19 -4.09 -32.11
CA VAL A 638 -11.85 -3.74 -32.57
C VAL A 638 -10.88 -4.76 -31.95
N ARG A 639 -10.25 -5.60 -32.76
CA ARG A 639 -9.22 -6.54 -32.29
C ARG A 639 -7.84 -6.02 -32.65
N LEU A 640 -6.98 -5.87 -31.66
CA LEU A 640 -5.59 -5.44 -31.83
C LEU A 640 -4.73 -6.61 -32.32
N ALA A 641 -3.71 -6.30 -33.11
CA ALA A 641 -2.78 -7.30 -33.63
C ALA A 641 -1.77 -7.79 -32.59
N GLU A 642 -1.53 -7.00 -31.55
CA GLU A 642 -0.63 -7.34 -30.45
C GLU A 642 -1.12 -6.77 -29.11
N PRO A 643 -0.56 -7.18 -27.96
CA PRO A 643 -0.81 -6.52 -26.69
C PRO A 643 -0.22 -5.11 -26.63
N HIS A 644 -0.97 -4.11 -26.16
CA HIS A 644 -0.53 -2.71 -26.16
C HIS A 644 -0.04 -2.20 -24.80
N GLY A 645 -0.55 -2.68 -23.67
CA GLY A 645 -0.18 -2.28 -22.32
C GLY A 645 1.25 -2.70 -21.95
N LEU A 646 1.61 -3.98 -22.12
CA LEU A 646 2.98 -4.46 -21.91
C LEU A 646 3.96 -3.74 -22.85
N ARG A 647 3.63 -3.62 -24.14
CA ARG A 647 4.46 -2.92 -25.13
C ARG A 647 4.65 -1.44 -24.80
N TRP A 648 3.57 -0.77 -24.37
CA TRP A 648 3.62 0.60 -23.89
C TRP A 648 4.59 0.74 -22.72
N TRP A 649 4.55 -0.20 -21.76
CA TRP A 649 5.45 -0.17 -20.62
C TRP A 649 6.91 -0.44 -21.01
N GLU A 650 7.17 -1.45 -21.84
CA GLU A 650 8.51 -1.78 -22.35
C GLU A 650 9.16 -0.54 -23.01
N ARG A 651 8.41 0.16 -23.86
CA ARG A 651 8.87 1.38 -24.55
C ARG A 651 9.00 2.57 -23.61
N THR A 652 8.08 2.75 -22.68
CA THR A 652 8.15 3.79 -21.62
C THR A 652 9.39 3.62 -20.75
N ARG A 653 9.65 2.39 -20.29
CA ARG A 653 10.84 2.05 -19.51
C ARG A 653 12.11 2.32 -20.33
N LYS A 654 12.17 1.82 -21.56
CA LYS A 654 13.32 2.05 -22.45
C LYS A 654 13.57 3.55 -22.68
N ALA A 655 12.54 4.31 -23.04
CA ALA A 655 12.66 5.74 -23.27
C ALA A 655 13.12 6.52 -22.04
N SER A 656 12.66 6.10 -20.85
CA SER A 656 13.08 6.72 -19.58
C SER A 656 14.55 6.42 -19.26
N VAL A 657 15.00 5.18 -19.47
CA VAL A 657 16.42 4.79 -19.31
C VAL A 657 17.30 5.51 -20.33
N ASP A 658 16.89 5.57 -21.60
CA ASP A 658 17.60 6.27 -22.67
C ASP A 658 17.72 7.78 -22.37
N ALA A 659 16.73 8.35 -21.66
CA ALA A 659 16.75 9.72 -21.15
C ALA A 659 17.58 9.91 -19.86
N GLY A 660 18.31 8.88 -19.40
CA GLY A 660 19.15 8.93 -18.21
C GLY A 660 18.37 8.96 -16.89
N SER A 661 17.10 8.56 -16.90
CA SER A 661 16.23 8.57 -15.72
C SER A 661 15.95 7.15 -15.24
N PRO A 662 16.19 6.85 -13.95
CA PRO A 662 15.77 5.60 -13.34
C PRO A 662 14.26 5.61 -12.95
N TRP A 663 13.51 6.62 -13.41
CA TRP A 663 12.09 6.82 -13.13
C TRP A 663 11.28 6.98 -14.43
N PRO A 664 9.98 6.60 -14.45
CA PRO A 664 9.14 6.72 -15.63
C PRO A 664 8.79 8.20 -15.91
N ILE A 665 9.60 8.85 -16.75
CA ILE A 665 9.43 10.26 -17.12
C ILE A 665 9.07 10.47 -18.60
N ALA A 666 9.27 9.45 -19.43
CA ALA A 666 8.97 9.46 -20.86
C ALA A 666 8.00 8.33 -21.16
N PHE A 667 6.85 8.65 -21.76
CA PHE A 667 5.75 7.71 -21.98
C PHE A 667 5.49 7.52 -23.46
N ASP A 668 5.28 6.27 -23.88
CA ASP A 668 5.05 5.96 -25.29
C ASP A 668 3.69 6.49 -25.78
N ALA A 669 3.72 7.35 -26.79
CA ALA A 669 2.52 7.96 -27.35
C ALA A 669 1.83 7.07 -28.40
N GLU A 670 2.55 6.13 -29.02
CA GLU A 670 2.06 5.32 -30.13
C GLU A 670 1.06 4.27 -29.67
N HIS A 671 1.46 3.40 -28.73
CA HIS A 671 0.56 2.39 -28.17
C HIS A 671 -0.60 3.06 -27.41
N ARG A 672 -0.35 4.21 -26.76
CA ARG A 672 -1.40 5.04 -26.15
C ARG A 672 -2.42 5.51 -27.18
N SER A 673 -1.98 6.07 -28.30
CA SER A 673 -2.88 6.57 -29.35
C SER A 673 -3.74 5.47 -29.98
N ALA A 674 -3.22 4.25 -30.11
CA ALA A 674 -3.98 3.11 -30.64
C ALA A 674 -5.23 2.79 -29.80
N VAL A 675 -5.08 2.73 -28.47
CA VAL A 675 -6.19 2.45 -27.55
C VAL A 675 -7.11 3.66 -27.39
N ILE A 676 -6.53 4.85 -27.21
CA ILE A 676 -7.29 6.09 -27.00
C ILE A 676 -8.09 6.49 -28.22
N GLY A 677 -7.59 6.21 -29.44
CA GLY A 677 -8.31 6.44 -30.68
C GLY A 677 -9.62 5.66 -30.75
N VAL A 678 -9.66 4.43 -30.20
CA VAL A 678 -10.89 3.63 -30.12
C VAL A 678 -11.90 4.27 -29.16
N LEU A 679 -11.44 4.69 -27.98
CA LEU A 679 -12.29 5.36 -26.98
C LEU A 679 -12.86 6.68 -27.50
N LYS A 680 -12.04 7.51 -28.16
CA LYS A 680 -12.47 8.76 -28.78
C LYS A 680 -13.54 8.51 -29.87
N ARG A 681 -13.35 7.50 -30.72
CA ARG A 681 -14.36 7.09 -31.73
C ARG A 681 -15.65 6.55 -31.11
N ALA A 682 -15.60 6.02 -29.89
CA ALA A 682 -16.77 5.63 -29.10
C ALA A 682 -17.45 6.82 -28.39
N GLY A 683 -16.93 8.04 -28.57
CA GLY A 683 -17.45 9.24 -27.92
C GLY A 683 -17.14 9.31 -26.42
N VAL A 684 -16.09 8.63 -25.95
CA VAL A 684 -15.58 8.78 -24.59
C VAL A 684 -14.81 10.09 -24.49
N THR A 685 -15.16 10.92 -23.50
CA THR A 685 -14.60 12.25 -23.28
C THR A 685 -14.12 12.39 -21.84
N PRO A 686 -12.91 12.93 -21.60
CA PRO A 686 -12.45 13.17 -20.24
C PRO A 686 -13.25 14.32 -19.59
N PRO A 687 -13.54 14.26 -18.28
CA PRO A 687 -14.21 15.34 -17.55
C PRO A 687 -13.30 16.54 -17.30
N VAL A 688 -11.98 16.31 -17.29
CA VAL A 688 -10.93 17.31 -17.12
C VAL A 688 -9.79 17.02 -18.10
N THR A 689 -9.15 18.04 -18.64
CA THR A 689 -7.93 17.92 -19.44
C THR A 689 -6.82 18.77 -18.84
N VAL A 690 -5.57 18.32 -19.02
CA VAL A 690 -4.37 19.05 -18.61
C VAL A 690 -3.46 19.30 -19.81
N SER A 691 -2.74 20.43 -19.84
CA SER A 691 -1.86 20.78 -20.96
C SER A 691 -0.45 20.21 -20.86
N ALA A 692 -0.08 19.59 -19.74
CA ALA A 692 1.26 19.10 -19.47
C ALA A 692 1.31 17.57 -19.51
N ASP A 693 2.32 17.04 -20.19
CA ASP A 693 2.61 15.61 -20.20
C ASP A 693 2.90 15.09 -18.79
N ALA A 694 2.63 13.80 -18.54
CA ALA A 694 2.94 13.13 -17.27
C ALA A 694 2.30 13.78 -16.02
N VAL A 695 1.28 14.62 -16.22
CA VAL A 695 0.42 15.12 -15.15
C VAL A 695 -0.85 14.27 -15.13
N VAL A 696 -1.18 13.70 -13.98
CA VAL A 696 -2.42 12.98 -13.76
C VAL A 696 -3.41 13.88 -13.05
N ALA A 697 -4.61 14.00 -13.61
CA ALA A 697 -5.74 14.75 -13.06
C ALA A 697 -6.98 13.85 -13.00
N ASN A 698 -7.61 13.79 -11.82
CA ASN A 698 -8.84 13.03 -11.61
C ASN A 698 -9.94 13.98 -11.10
N ALA A 699 -11.08 14.06 -11.79
CA ALA A 699 -12.18 14.92 -11.35
C ALA A 699 -13.03 14.23 -10.27
N LEU A 700 -13.16 14.87 -9.12
CA LEU A 700 -14.09 14.55 -8.04
C LEU A 700 -15.26 15.53 -8.07
N VAL A 701 -16.46 15.03 -8.38
CA VAL A 701 -17.67 15.84 -8.58
C VAL A 701 -18.55 15.78 -7.34
N SER A 702 -19.06 16.94 -6.92
CA SER A 702 -20.03 17.09 -5.83
C SER A 702 -21.04 18.18 -6.18
N GLU A 703 -22.05 18.39 -5.32
CA GLU A 703 -22.98 19.51 -5.46
C GLU A 703 -22.30 20.87 -5.35
N ARG A 704 -21.22 20.97 -4.57
CA ARG A 704 -20.44 22.19 -4.36
C ARG A 704 -19.61 22.60 -5.57
N GLY A 705 -19.25 21.64 -6.42
CA GLY A 705 -18.32 21.85 -7.53
C GLY A 705 -17.44 20.63 -7.80
N VAL A 706 -16.27 20.87 -8.39
CA VAL A 706 -15.33 19.83 -8.81
C VAL A 706 -13.98 20.06 -8.15
N ALA A 707 -13.47 19.08 -7.40
CA ALA A 707 -12.07 19.03 -6.98
C ALA A 707 -11.27 18.17 -7.98
N VAL A 708 -10.05 18.59 -8.28
CA VAL A 708 -9.15 17.91 -9.21
C VAL A 708 -7.80 17.73 -8.51
N PRO A 709 -7.56 16.58 -7.83
CA PRO A 709 -6.23 16.21 -7.39
C PRO A 709 -5.31 16.05 -8.60
N LEU A 710 -4.16 16.70 -8.53
CA LEU A 710 -3.11 16.74 -9.54
C LEU A 710 -1.85 16.05 -9.02
N VAL A 711 -1.19 15.31 -9.90
CA VAL A 711 0.13 14.73 -9.67
C VAL A 711 0.99 14.93 -10.91
N ASN A 712 2.10 15.65 -10.76
CA ASN A 712 3.17 15.74 -11.74
C ASN A 712 4.19 14.62 -11.47
N LEU A 713 4.18 13.58 -12.31
CA LEU A 713 5.07 12.43 -12.16
C LEU A 713 6.56 12.80 -12.35
N ARG A 714 6.85 13.85 -13.13
CA ARG A 714 8.20 14.35 -13.34
C ARG A 714 8.70 15.22 -12.18
N GLY A 715 7.80 15.66 -11.29
CA GLY A 715 8.11 16.49 -10.13
C GLY A 715 8.42 15.72 -8.84
N LEU A 716 8.25 14.39 -8.85
CA LEU A 716 8.32 13.56 -7.65
C LEU A 716 9.76 13.28 -7.18
N HIS A 717 10.75 13.40 -8.07
CA HIS A 717 12.11 12.92 -7.82
C HIS A 717 13.10 14.07 -7.68
N ALA A 718 13.56 14.34 -6.46
CA ALA A 718 14.34 15.53 -6.12
C ALA A 718 15.59 15.77 -6.99
N ARG A 719 16.27 14.73 -7.48
CA ARG A 719 17.51 14.88 -8.27
C ARG A 719 17.28 15.41 -9.69
N ASN A 720 16.06 15.28 -10.24
CA ASN A 720 15.70 15.68 -11.62
C ASN A 720 14.25 16.19 -11.69
N ALA A 721 13.74 16.80 -10.61
CA ALA A 721 12.34 17.21 -10.54
C ALA A 721 12.07 18.33 -11.55
N ILE A 722 11.11 18.09 -12.45
CA ILE A 722 10.64 19.11 -13.39
C ILE A 722 9.39 19.75 -12.82
N THR A 723 9.47 21.05 -12.55
CA THR A 723 8.31 21.89 -12.24
C THR A 723 7.73 22.44 -13.53
N TYR A 724 6.41 22.47 -13.63
CA TYR A 724 5.73 23.19 -14.70
C TYR A 724 5.33 24.57 -14.19
N ASP A 725 5.69 25.64 -14.90
CA ASP A 725 5.30 27.00 -14.52
C ASP A 725 3.84 27.32 -14.90
N ASP A 726 3.36 26.76 -16.01
CA ASP A 726 2.04 27.04 -16.60
C ASP A 726 1.30 25.75 -17.00
N VAL A 727 0.69 25.06 -16.04
CA VAL A 727 -0.25 23.97 -16.31
C VAL A 727 -1.65 24.52 -16.50
N ARG A 728 -2.24 24.30 -17.67
CA ARG A 728 -3.66 24.57 -17.92
C ARG A 728 -4.48 23.38 -17.48
N VAL A 729 -5.44 23.61 -16.57
CA VAL A 729 -6.41 22.61 -16.12
C VAL A 729 -7.78 23.06 -16.58
N THR A 730 -8.44 22.25 -17.42
CA THR A 730 -9.71 22.60 -18.06
C THR A 730 -10.78 21.58 -17.70
N LEU A 731 -11.88 22.05 -17.10
CA LEU A 731 -13.12 21.27 -17.01
C LEU A 731 -13.83 21.28 -18.36
N THR A 732 -14.19 20.09 -18.86
CA THR A 732 -14.95 19.93 -20.11
C THR A 732 -16.36 20.50 -19.99
N ASN A 733 -16.93 20.47 -18.79
CA ASN A 733 -18.18 21.13 -18.43
C ASN A 733 -18.03 21.83 -17.06
N GLY A 734 -17.84 23.13 -17.08
CA GLY A 734 -17.77 24.02 -15.93
C GLY A 734 -18.98 24.95 -15.82
N THR A 735 -20.14 24.54 -16.33
CA THR A 735 -21.39 25.28 -16.12
C THR A 735 -21.66 25.46 -14.63
N GLY A 736 -21.97 26.69 -14.23
CA GLY A 736 -22.26 27.04 -12.83
C GLY A 736 -21.04 27.26 -11.94
N ILE A 737 -19.82 26.93 -12.38
CA ILE A 737 -18.60 27.28 -11.63
C ILE A 737 -18.49 28.80 -11.53
N ARG A 738 -18.12 29.37 -10.39
CA ARG A 738 -17.92 30.81 -10.18
C ARG A 738 -16.52 31.17 -9.72
N ARG A 739 -15.84 30.27 -9.01
CA ARG A 739 -14.52 30.49 -8.42
C ARG A 739 -13.64 29.28 -8.64
N ALA A 740 -12.34 29.52 -8.73
CA ALA A 740 -11.35 28.47 -8.73
C ALA A 740 -10.20 28.84 -7.79
N TYR A 741 -9.66 27.85 -7.09
CA TYR A 741 -8.53 28.01 -6.18
C TYR A 741 -7.78 26.69 -6.04
N THR A 742 -6.56 26.73 -5.52
CA THR A 742 -5.78 25.52 -5.24
C THR A 742 -5.31 25.45 -3.81
N SER A 743 -4.99 24.23 -3.40
CA SER A 743 -4.45 23.94 -2.09
C SER A 743 -3.07 24.57 -1.85
N ARG A 744 -2.29 24.91 -2.90
CA ARG A 744 -0.98 25.57 -2.75
C ARG A 744 -0.93 27.05 -3.12
N HIS A 745 -1.72 27.48 -4.10
CA HIS A 745 -1.60 28.80 -4.73
C HIS A 745 -2.78 29.74 -4.45
N GLY A 746 -3.80 29.27 -3.71
CA GLY A 746 -4.98 30.08 -3.40
C GLY A 746 -5.82 30.36 -4.64
N THR A 747 -6.44 31.55 -4.72
CA THR A 747 -7.39 31.90 -5.78
C THR A 747 -6.73 31.95 -7.17
N LEU A 748 -7.37 31.28 -8.15
CA LEU A 748 -6.96 31.28 -9.54
C LEU A 748 -7.92 32.10 -10.42
N ARG A 749 -7.37 32.66 -11.50
CA ARG A 749 -8.18 33.33 -12.53
C ARG A 749 -8.83 32.29 -13.45
N ILE A 750 -10.15 32.38 -13.59
CA ILE A 750 -10.93 31.56 -14.53
C ILE A 750 -10.91 32.18 -15.93
N GLN A 751 -10.73 31.32 -16.94
CA GLN A 751 -10.97 31.58 -18.35
C GLN A 751 -12.15 30.71 -18.83
N ARG A 752 -13.05 31.27 -19.66
CA ARG A 752 -14.22 30.55 -20.17
C ARG A 752 -14.20 30.48 -21.69
N ASP A 753 -14.56 29.31 -22.20
CA ASP A 753 -14.82 29.06 -23.62
C ASP A 753 -16.06 28.16 -23.73
N GLY A 754 -17.21 28.77 -23.98
CA GLY A 754 -18.51 28.09 -23.89
C GLY A 754 -18.76 27.50 -22.50
N GLN A 755 -18.95 26.18 -22.44
CA GLN A 755 -19.11 25.44 -21.18
C GLN A 755 -17.77 25.11 -20.50
N LYS A 756 -16.63 25.28 -21.17
CA LYS A 756 -15.33 24.95 -20.60
C LYS A 756 -14.86 26.02 -19.64
N VAL A 757 -14.23 25.57 -18.56
CA VAL A 757 -13.62 26.44 -17.54
C VAL A 757 -12.17 26.04 -17.38
N THR A 758 -11.26 26.98 -17.63
CA THR A 758 -9.81 26.76 -17.58
C THR A 758 -9.19 27.64 -16.52
N VAL A 759 -8.22 27.08 -15.81
CA VAL A 759 -7.28 27.83 -14.97
C VAL A 759 -5.85 27.52 -15.38
N VAL A 760 -4.93 28.40 -15.02
CA VAL A 760 -3.48 28.24 -15.24
C VAL A 760 -2.78 28.37 -13.89
N MET A 761 -1.84 27.48 -13.61
CA MET A 761 -1.12 27.44 -12.35
C MET A 761 0.25 26.76 -12.51
N PRO A 762 1.23 27.09 -11.66
CA PRO A 762 2.42 26.26 -11.53
C PRO A 762 2.06 24.92 -10.87
N LEU A 763 2.84 23.88 -11.19
CA LEU A 763 2.70 22.56 -10.59
C LEU A 763 4.08 21.93 -10.40
N GLU A 764 4.52 21.89 -9.14
CA GLU A 764 5.77 21.23 -8.77
C GLU A 764 5.59 19.71 -8.71
N ALA A 765 4.84 19.19 -7.74
CA ALA A 765 4.64 17.75 -7.56
C ALA A 765 3.16 17.39 -7.42
N THR A 766 2.47 17.99 -6.46
CA THR A 766 1.06 17.73 -6.18
C THR A 766 0.31 19.01 -5.88
N ASP A 767 -0.96 19.09 -6.24
CA ASP A 767 -1.89 20.15 -5.82
C ASP A 767 -3.33 19.61 -5.96
N ILE A 768 -4.31 20.31 -5.41
CA ILE A 768 -5.73 20.06 -5.60
C ILE A 768 -6.36 21.36 -6.08
N VAL A 769 -6.89 21.34 -7.30
CA VAL A 769 -7.64 22.47 -7.86
C VAL A 769 -9.10 22.29 -7.54
N VAL A 770 -9.73 23.29 -6.93
CA VAL A 770 -11.16 23.33 -6.68
C VAL A 770 -11.81 24.31 -7.65
N PHE A 771 -12.82 23.85 -8.38
CA PHE A 771 -13.76 24.65 -9.14
C PHE A 771 -15.07 24.68 -8.39
N ALA A 772 -15.37 25.80 -7.72
CA ALA A 772 -16.54 25.97 -6.85
C ALA A 772 -17.70 26.67 -7.58
N ARG A 773 -18.93 26.22 -7.33
CA ARG A 773 -20.16 26.82 -7.86
C ARG A 773 -20.59 28.11 -7.16
#